data_AF-A0A8C4QDH4-F1
#
_entry.id   AF-A0A8C4QDH4-F1
#
_cell.length_a   1.000
_cell.length_b   1.000
_cell.length_c   1.000
_cell.angle_alpha   90.00
_cell.angle_beta   90.00
_cell.angle_gamma   90.00
#
_symmetry.space_group_name_H-M   'P 1'
#
loop_
_entity.id
_entity.type
_entity.pdbx_description
1 polymer ?
#
loop_
_entity_poly.entity_id
_entity_poly.type
_entity_poly.pdbx_seq_one_letter_code
_entity_poly.pdbx_strand_id
1 'polypeptide(L)'
;MCNLLSGFINIVGVFTELRKTLLNRMESSKASKVENVTDRRARVQALGKERRQDDEEGKQTESRGRKKAHRCRRYRRGTPKATENAAKVPISDKQLTEEAFIGEEGGKDLHVVQNHNKQLCQNKVEACLIRTNDSPPSSQLDCRLSTTPILNEVRNLVAALSEVVIQVTPQDCSQHLISEPASSTDCSASDHGRKGPMQNVISLGFQSSVTAEHSALQHVNMRSQPQPKPPKAVVNTRKSKIDAGSPRKTPHKGRHAVYEEYLSSLQVSAGLKRGELLQTGDTDILIDGVERRNRALDGDIVVVKLIPHDEDEEYKARERNVCVDNGELASECDGDLSTSDLNKMKVDTLESDSCGAPTSTYKLGKVVFIVERKHSRAAKGYLRLPQNYCQTAAQSSNKKSSSLSYVLFAPTEHRMPRMRIQLASCPKGFLQQLHDYEQTLFVARIVDWPRHSHLPEGQLSKSLGLAGEIEPETEGILMEYDVDFSEFPEEVLHCLPCAQPWIIPPAEIAARKDLRKLCVFSIDPVTARDLDDALSCEALPDGNFSVGVHIADVSYFLSEGTALDAIAAKRATSIYLVQKVIPMLPRLLCEELCSLNPGKERLTFSVMWTVTPEGKVKDNWFGRTVIRSCAKLSYDHAQDIIVSAEKGESPTVCNRLPPLFGHHDVQTVCGAVLNLHSIATHLRRQRFEDGALRIDNMKLVFHLDQETMLPESCFACVYKESNKLVEEFMLLANMAVAHRIYKAFPHYTLLRRHPPPQEHLLAGVQDFCRDLGLVLDCSSAGALHHSLHNTFGSDENSQAKKSVLMQLCSRPMKLALYFCTGALQNEEEFRHYALNVPLYTHFTSPIRRYPDVIIHRLLAKTLGYEECVSLDVRNMQMLAEHCNDKKRASKRVQELSTELFFNVFMREKGPLESRAVVMVVQDKSFDVYLLRFGLQKRVYCDNLPLKEYHYSEHGSRSTMTLMWEPEDAGNHPIKQIIKMFVILDTILTASKDPQKYTVMVTHPKRSKPMGAPDLSLPAL
;
A
#
# COMPACT_ATOMS: atom_id res chain seq x y z
N MET A 1 37.81 -45.31 2.70
CA MET A 1 36.57 -44.51 2.85
C MET A 1 35.65 -45.03 3.95
N CYS A 2 35.23 -46.30 3.97
CA CYS A 2 34.24 -46.80 4.94
C CYS A 2 34.54 -46.49 6.43
N ASN A 3 35.80 -46.60 6.87
CA ASN A 3 36.17 -46.28 8.27
C ASN A 3 36.05 -44.77 8.60
N LEU A 4 36.19 -43.88 7.61
CA LEU A 4 35.93 -42.44 7.77
C LEU A 4 34.42 -42.14 7.84
N LEU A 5 33.61 -42.82 7.01
CA LEU A 5 32.15 -42.75 7.08
C LEU A 5 31.61 -43.24 8.43
N SER A 6 32.17 -44.33 8.98
CA SER A 6 31.85 -44.80 10.34
C SER A 6 32.17 -43.74 11.41
N GLY A 7 33.33 -43.10 11.33
CA GLY A 7 33.68 -41.98 12.21
C GLY A 7 32.71 -40.80 12.08
N PHE A 8 32.37 -40.41 10.85
CA PHE A 8 31.46 -39.28 10.59
C PHE A 8 30.04 -39.55 11.09
N ILE A 9 29.49 -40.75 10.88
CA ILE A 9 28.17 -41.13 11.38
C ILE A 9 28.13 -41.10 12.91
N ASN A 10 29.17 -41.58 13.59
CA ASN A 10 29.27 -41.50 15.05
C ASN A 10 29.38 -40.06 15.55
N ILE A 11 30.16 -39.19 14.89
CA ILE A 11 30.26 -37.77 15.24
C ILE A 11 28.91 -37.06 15.05
N VAL A 12 28.23 -37.29 13.93
CA VAL A 12 26.89 -36.72 13.66
C VAL A 12 25.88 -37.21 14.71
N GLY A 13 25.89 -38.50 15.06
CA GLY A 13 25.03 -39.08 16.10
C GLY A 13 25.25 -38.44 17.47
N VAL A 14 26.51 -38.24 17.87
CA VAL A 14 26.87 -37.53 19.11
C VAL A 14 26.39 -36.08 19.06
N PHE A 15 26.51 -35.38 17.92
CA PHE A 15 26.00 -34.02 17.77
C PHE A 15 24.47 -33.93 17.77
N THR A 16 23.72 -34.88 17.20
CA THR A 16 22.25 -34.88 17.34
C THR A 16 21.81 -35.11 18.78
N GLU A 17 22.48 -35.99 19.53
CA GLU A 17 22.08 -36.28 20.91
C GLU A 17 22.53 -35.19 21.90
N LEU A 18 23.67 -34.53 21.65
CA LEU A 18 24.01 -33.26 22.32
C LEU A 18 22.97 -32.17 22.01
N ARG A 19 22.51 -32.05 20.75
CA ARG A 19 21.48 -31.07 20.36
C ARG A 19 20.13 -31.36 21.03
N LYS A 20 19.68 -32.62 21.10
CA LYS A 20 18.48 -33.00 21.87
C LYS A 20 18.65 -32.71 23.36
N THR A 21 19.80 -33.07 23.95
CA THR A 21 20.08 -32.83 25.37
C THR A 21 20.09 -31.33 25.71
N LEU A 22 20.61 -30.49 24.80
CA LEU A 22 20.59 -29.04 24.93
C LEU A 22 19.19 -28.45 24.71
N LEU A 23 18.40 -28.96 23.76
CA LEU A 23 17.00 -28.56 23.58
C LEU A 23 16.17 -28.88 24.84
N ASN A 24 16.24 -30.11 25.35
CA ASN A 24 15.53 -30.53 26.56
C ASN A 24 15.99 -29.73 27.80
N ARG A 25 17.27 -29.34 27.88
CA ARG A 25 17.78 -28.40 28.91
C ARG A 25 17.28 -26.96 28.73
N MET A 26 17.12 -26.49 27.50
CA MET A 26 16.53 -25.16 27.24
C MET A 26 15.02 -25.13 27.52
N GLU A 27 14.30 -26.21 27.27
CA GLU A 27 12.85 -26.31 27.53
C GLU A 27 12.56 -26.45 29.02
N SER A 28 13.29 -27.30 29.75
CA SER A 28 13.22 -27.33 31.22
C SER A 28 13.67 -26.00 31.87
N SER A 29 14.69 -25.32 31.30
CA SER A 29 15.07 -23.96 31.74
C SER A 29 14.00 -22.90 31.44
N LYS A 30 13.20 -23.06 30.38
CA LYS A 30 12.03 -22.20 30.12
C LYS A 30 10.91 -22.49 31.11
N ALA A 31 10.55 -23.75 31.34
CA ALA A 31 9.50 -24.15 32.29
C ALA A 31 9.79 -23.61 33.70
N SER A 32 11.00 -23.87 34.24
CA SER A 32 11.41 -23.39 35.56
C SER A 32 11.45 -21.84 35.66
N LYS A 33 11.68 -21.13 34.54
CA LYS A 33 11.55 -19.65 34.50
C LYS A 33 10.10 -19.16 34.50
N VAL A 34 9.14 -19.92 33.98
CA VAL A 34 7.71 -19.57 34.05
C VAL A 34 7.17 -19.72 35.48
N GLU A 35 7.53 -20.79 36.17
CA GLU A 35 7.17 -21.00 37.59
C GLU A 35 7.76 -19.90 38.50
N ASN A 36 9.04 -19.57 38.33
CA ASN A 36 9.68 -18.48 39.09
C ASN A 36 9.10 -17.08 38.82
N VAL A 37 8.40 -16.88 37.70
CA VAL A 37 7.71 -15.61 37.38
C VAL A 37 6.30 -15.58 37.95
N THR A 38 5.59 -16.71 37.98
CA THR A 38 4.25 -16.80 38.59
C THR A 38 4.29 -16.66 40.12
N ASP A 39 5.21 -17.34 40.81
CA ASP A 39 5.37 -17.19 42.28
C ASP A 39 5.77 -15.77 42.68
N ARG A 40 6.67 -15.12 41.92
CA ARG A 40 7.00 -13.70 42.11
C ARG A 40 5.79 -12.79 41.92
N ARG A 41 4.89 -13.09 40.96
CA ARG A 41 3.67 -12.30 40.74
C ARG A 41 2.69 -12.45 41.91
N ALA A 42 2.53 -13.64 42.45
CA ALA A 42 1.70 -13.91 43.64
C ALA A 42 2.22 -13.14 44.87
N ARG A 43 3.53 -13.19 45.16
CA ARG A 43 4.14 -12.45 46.28
C ARG A 43 4.01 -10.93 46.16
N VAL A 44 4.14 -10.37 44.95
CA VAL A 44 3.93 -8.93 44.73
C VAL A 44 2.46 -8.52 44.90
N GLN A 45 1.50 -9.38 44.51
CA GLN A 45 0.07 -9.10 44.74
C GLN A 45 -0.35 -9.22 46.20
N ALA A 46 0.30 -10.07 47.01
CA ALA A 46 0.10 -10.12 48.46
C ALA A 46 0.59 -8.82 49.14
N LEU A 47 1.86 -8.45 48.93
CA LEU A 47 2.46 -7.24 49.51
C LEU A 47 1.78 -5.94 49.03
N GLY A 48 1.12 -5.97 47.87
CA GLY A 48 0.31 -4.87 47.34
C GLY A 48 -1.09 -4.71 47.97
N LYS A 49 -1.55 -5.68 48.78
CA LYS A 49 -2.81 -5.58 49.54
C LYS A 49 -2.60 -5.01 50.93
N GLU A 50 -1.59 -5.47 51.67
CA GLU A 50 -1.32 -5.01 53.04
C GLU A 50 -1.09 -3.49 53.07
N ARG A 51 -0.24 -2.97 52.17
CA ARG A 51 0.02 -1.52 52.04
C ARG A 51 -1.18 -0.66 51.62
N ARG A 52 -2.33 -1.25 51.28
CA ARG A 52 -3.57 -0.49 50.97
C ARG A 52 -4.54 -0.40 52.15
N GLN A 53 -4.29 -1.11 53.25
CA GLN A 53 -5.08 -0.95 54.48
C GLN A 53 -4.52 0.13 55.41
N ASP A 54 -3.20 0.36 55.41
CA ASP A 54 -2.58 1.41 56.26
C ASP A 54 -2.82 2.85 55.75
N ASP A 55 -3.08 3.03 54.44
CA ASP A 55 -3.20 4.36 53.80
C ASP A 55 -4.60 5.01 53.92
N GLU A 56 -5.66 4.26 54.29
CA GLU A 56 -7.04 4.80 54.34
C GLU A 56 -7.44 5.43 55.69
N GLU A 57 -6.81 5.07 56.82
CA GLU A 57 -7.10 5.71 58.11
C GLU A 57 -6.43 7.11 58.27
N GLY A 58 -5.47 7.45 57.41
CA GLY A 58 -4.62 8.65 57.57
C GLY A 58 -5.20 9.99 57.11
N LYS A 59 -6.43 10.07 56.56
CA LYS A 59 -6.93 11.28 55.86
C LYS A 59 -8.38 11.68 56.20
N GLN A 60 -8.65 11.99 57.47
CA GLN A 60 -9.85 12.74 57.89
C GLN A 60 -9.56 14.00 58.74
N THR A 61 -8.67 14.86 58.29
CA THR A 61 -8.57 16.26 58.78
C THR A 61 -8.23 17.21 57.65
N GLU A 62 -8.75 18.45 57.76
CA GLU A 62 -8.60 19.56 56.82
C GLU A 62 -9.33 19.35 55.45
N SER A 63 -9.93 20.38 54.81
CA SER A 63 -9.97 21.81 55.12
C SER A 63 -11.38 22.41 54.93
N ARG A 64 -11.71 23.47 55.68
CA ARG A 64 -12.93 24.29 55.53
C ARG A 64 -12.60 25.58 54.76
N GLY A 65 -13.29 25.90 53.66
CA GLY A 65 -13.01 27.15 52.93
C GLY A 65 -14.10 27.67 51.97
N ARG A 66 -14.86 28.69 52.40
CA ARG A 66 -15.55 29.75 51.62
C ARG A 66 -16.30 29.35 50.32
N LYS A 67 -17.65 29.32 50.31
CA LYS A 67 -18.61 30.47 50.19
C LYS A 67 -18.76 31.12 48.79
N LYS A 68 -19.84 30.76 48.07
CA LYS A 68 -20.85 31.62 47.38
C LYS A 68 -21.80 30.65 46.62
N ALA A 69 -23.09 30.45 46.92
CA ALA A 69 -24.22 31.32 47.28
C ALA A 69 -24.93 31.98 46.07
N HIS A 70 -25.89 31.25 45.47
CA HIS A 70 -27.11 31.82 44.88
C HIS A 70 -28.34 30.94 45.23
N ARG A 71 -29.56 31.45 45.01
CA ARG A 71 -30.71 31.15 45.89
C ARG A 71 -32.09 31.18 45.21
N CYS A 72 -32.77 30.03 45.13
CA CYS A 72 -34.25 29.90 45.12
C CYS A 72 -34.61 28.48 45.62
N ARG A 73 -35.26 28.31 46.78
CA ARG A 73 -36.73 28.28 46.98
C ARG A 73 -37.41 27.20 46.11
N ARG A 74 -37.64 25.99 46.65
CA ARG A 74 -38.70 25.57 47.60
C ARG A 74 -40.06 25.31 46.94
N TYR A 75 -40.46 24.04 46.89
CA TYR A 75 -41.76 23.59 47.37
C TYR A 75 -41.56 22.42 48.36
N ARG A 76 -42.58 22.05 49.16
CA ARG A 76 -42.44 21.13 50.31
C ARG A 76 -43.78 20.47 50.65
N ARG A 77 -43.69 19.26 51.24
CA ARG A 77 -44.77 18.35 51.72
C ARG A 77 -45.34 17.42 50.63
N GLY A 78 -45.62 16.14 50.93
CA GLY A 78 -45.37 15.46 52.21
C GLY A 78 -45.57 13.94 52.23
N THR A 79 -44.90 13.31 53.19
CA THR A 79 -45.06 11.92 53.68
C THR A 79 -46.13 11.91 54.81
N PRO A 80 -46.75 10.76 55.21
CA PRO A 80 -46.05 9.80 56.11
C PRO A 80 -46.54 8.31 56.14
N LYS A 81 -45.65 7.42 56.67
CA LYS A 81 -45.93 6.11 57.34
C LYS A 81 -46.54 4.97 56.47
N ALA A 82 -46.45 3.68 56.80
CA ALA A 82 -45.56 2.81 57.62
C ALA A 82 -45.81 1.35 57.10
N THR A 83 -45.12 0.23 57.40
CA THR A 83 -44.41 -0.37 58.56
C THR A 83 -43.27 -1.28 58.05
N GLU A 84 -42.19 -1.63 58.79
CA GLU A 84 -42.05 -2.77 59.73
C GLU A 84 -42.72 -4.12 59.29
N ASN A 85 -42.13 -5.33 59.44
CA ASN A 85 -40.81 -5.70 60.03
C ASN A 85 -40.28 -7.10 59.61
N ALA A 86 -38.94 -7.27 59.64
CA ALA A 86 -38.13 -8.44 60.05
C ALA A 86 -38.24 -9.91 59.47
N ALA A 87 -37.04 -10.46 59.17
CA ALA A 87 -36.47 -11.75 59.67
C ALA A 87 -36.52 -13.11 58.89
N LYS A 88 -35.30 -13.68 58.74
CA LYS A 88 -34.83 -15.08 58.93
C LYS A 88 -34.96 -16.20 57.85
N VAL A 89 -33.76 -16.66 57.46
CA VAL A 89 -33.29 -17.97 56.93
C VAL A 89 -33.50 -19.08 57.99
N PRO A 90 -33.84 -20.39 57.70
CA PRO A 90 -32.84 -21.38 57.23
C PRO A 90 -33.24 -22.69 56.46
N ILE A 91 -32.24 -23.22 55.71
CA ILE A 91 -31.77 -24.64 55.55
C ILE A 91 -32.77 -25.78 55.27
N SER A 92 -32.57 -26.52 54.15
CA SER A 92 -32.26 -27.98 54.06
C SER A 92 -32.44 -28.54 52.63
N ASP A 93 -32.14 -29.80 52.29
CA ASP A 93 -30.91 -30.63 52.36
C ASP A 93 -31.18 -31.98 51.62
N LYS A 94 -30.14 -32.81 51.32
CA LYS A 94 -30.18 -34.16 50.69
C LYS A 94 -30.52 -34.20 49.18
N GLN A 95 -29.82 -34.93 48.30
CA GLN A 95 -29.36 -36.35 48.23
C GLN A 95 -30.45 -37.38 47.89
N LEU A 96 -30.25 -38.10 46.78
CA LEU A 96 -30.68 -39.49 46.52
C LEU A 96 -29.91 -40.09 45.32
N THR A 97 -29.93 -41.42 45.16
CA THR A 97 -29.03 -42.20 44.29
C THR A 97 -29.74 -43.38 43.59
N GLU A 98 -29.33 -43.66 42.34
CA GLU A 98 -29.19 -44.96 41.65
C GLU A 98 -30.36 -45.99 41.51
N GLU A 99 -30.29 -46.72 40.37
CA GLU A 99 -30.83 -48.09 40.10
C GLU A 99 -32.37 -48.32 40.02
N ALA A 100 -32.92 -49.32 39.28
CA ALA A 100 -32.35 -50.29 38.31
C ALA A 100 -33.44 -51.03 37.46
N PHE A 101 -33.09 -51.45 36.21
CA PHE A 101 -33.62 -52.60 35.40
C PHE A 101 -35.14 -52.61 35.05
N ILE A 102 -35.70 -53.39 34.10
CA ILE A 102 -35.33 -54.52 33.18
C ILE A 102 -35.84 -54.14 31.75
N GLY A 103 -35.44 -54.64 30.57
CA GLY A 103 -34.42 -55.63 30.12
C GLY A 103 -34.96 -56.52 28.95
N GLU A 104 -34.06 -57.24 28.24
CA GLU A 104 -34.29 -58.37 27.28
C GLU A 104 -35.05 -58.09 25.94
N GLU A 105 -34.79 -58.77 24.80
CA GLU A 105 -33.84 -59.84 24.39
C GLU A 105 -33.41 -59.56 22.92
N GLY A 106 -32.14 -59.68 22.48
CA GLY A 106 -31.52 -60.91 21.94
C GLY A 106 -31.39 -60.86 20.39
N GLY A 107 -30.36 -61.38 19.69
CA GLY A 107 -29.05 -61.95 20.07
C GLY A 107 -28.42 -62.74 18.90
N LYS A 108 -27.07 -62.71 18.75
CA LYS A 108 -26.24 -63.79 18.12
C LYS A 108 -24.72 -63.53 18.14
N ASP A 109 -23.98 -64.61 18.36
CA ASP A 109 -22.54 -64.71 18.68
C ASP A 109 -21.63 -64.60 17.42
N LEU A 110 -20.29 -64.49 17.48
CA LEU A 110 -19.32 -65.41 18.13
C LEU A 110 -18.06 -64.72 18.71
N HIS A 111 -17.64 -65.20 19.90
CA HIS A 111 -16.31 -65.72 20.30
C HIS A 111 -15.00 -65.28 19.56
N VAL A 112 -13.81 -65.15 20.20
CA VAL A 112 -13.35 -65.54 21.56
C VAL A 112 -12.14 -64.69 22.05
N VAL A 113 -12.16 -64.34 23.36
CA VAL A 113 -11.10 -64.39 24.41
C VAL A 113 -9.61 -64.58 23.93
N GLN A 114 -8.55 -63.88 24.42
CA GLN A 114 -8.09 -63.83 25.83
C GLN A 114 -7.01 -62.76 26.18
N ASN A 115 -7.10 -62.33 27.45
CA ASN A 115 -6.18 -61.65 28.38
C ASN A 115 -4.62 -61.66 28.24
N HIS A 116 -4.01 -60.62 28.85
CA HIS A 116 -2.81 -60.61 29.75
C HIS A 116 -1.32 -60.44 29.29
N ASN A 117 -0.70 -59.37 29.84
CA ASN A 117 0.57 -59.26 30.61
C ASN A 117 2.00 -59.57 30.05
N LYS A 118 2.95 -58.71 30.48
CA LYS A 118 4.42 -58.89 30.74
C LYS A 118 5.38 -59.49 29.68
N GLN A 119 6.19 -58.60 29.08
CA GLN A 119 7.63 -58.32 29.38
C GLN A 119 8.59 -59.45 29.87
N LEU A 120 9.88 -59.34 29.45
CA LEU A 120 11.09 -60.11 29.85
C LEU A 120 11.18 -61.54 29.25
N CYS A 121 12.33 -62.20 29.05
CA CYS A 121 13.77 -61.86 29.17
C CYS A 121 14.43 -61.81 27.75
N GLN A 122 15.70 -62.13 27.37
CA GLN A 122 16.96 -62.67 27.93
C GLN A 122 18.13 -61.91 27.24
N ASN A 123 19.30 -61.56 27.81
CA ASN A 123 20.37 -62.25 28.60
C ASN A 123 21.53 -62.82 27.77
N LYS A 124 22.72 -62.21 27.87
CA LYS A 124 24.05 -62.81 28.19
C LYS A 124 25.08 -61.66 28.37
N VAL A 125 25.77 -61.51 29.53
CA VAL A 125 26.92 -62.30 30.08
C VAL A 125 28.23 -61.89 29.41
N GLU A 126 29.32 -61.51 30.11
CA GLU A 126 29.62 -61.24 31.55
C GLU A 126 30.98 -60.47 31.61
N ALA A 127 31.54 -59.93 32.71
CA ALA A 127 31.21 -59.66 34.13
C ALA A 127 32.06 -58.40 34.54
N CYS A 128 32.43 -57.99 35.76
CA CYS A 128 32.21 -58.26 37.20
C CYS A 128 32.63 -56.93 37.93
N LEU A 129 32.44 -56.56 39.21
CA LEU A 129 32.44 -57.16 40.55
C LEU A 129 31.55 -56.27 41.48
N ILE A 130 30.56 -56.81 42.21
CA ILE A 130 30.55 -57.10 43.67
C ILE A 130 30.42 -55.89 44.65
N ARG A 131 29.22 -55.80 45.29
CA ARG A 131 28.89 -55.28 46.67
C ARG A 131 29.12 -53.78 46.99
N THR A 132 28.40 -53.11 47.91
CA THR A 132 27.23 -53.44 48.79
C THR A 132 26.42 -52.16 49.14
N ASN A 133 25.26 -52.34 49.80
CA ASN A 133 24.48 -51.32 50.52
C ASN A 133 25.35 -50.32 51.32
N ASP A 134 24.93 -49.05 51.49
CA ASP A 134 23.91 -48.68 52.48
C ASP A 134 23.43 -47.20 52.39
N SER A 135 22.69 -46.74 53.40
CA SER A 135 21.92 -45.47 53.45
C SER A 135 22.77 -44.21 53.82
N PRO A 136 22.22 -42.97 53.90
CA PRO A 136 22.96 -41.73 53.58
C PRO A 136 23.81 -41.13 54.72
N PRO A 137 24.82 -40.29 54.38
CA PRO A 137 25.50 -39.41 55.32
C PRO A 137 25.09 -37.92 55.19
N SER A 138 25.16 -37.21 56.31
CA SER A 138 25.11 -35.74 56.38
C SER A 138 26.52 -35.12 56.39
N SER A 139 26.57 -33.78 56.26
CA SER A 139 27.62 -32.89 56.81
C SER A 139 29.10 -33.16 56.48
N GLN A 140 29.64 -32.30 55.59
CA GLN A 140 30.97 -31.64 55.67
C GLN A 140 32.21 -32.44 56.14
N LEU A 141 33.19 -32.60 55.22
CA LEU A 141 34.51 -31.98 55.40
C LEU A 141 35.28 -31.86 54.07
N ASP A 142 36.24 -30.93 54.02
CA ASP A 142 37.10 -30.67 52.85
C ASP A 142 38.09 -31.81 52.57
N CYS A 143 38.29 -32.13 51.29
CA CYS A 143 39.66 -32.35 50.78
C CYS A 143 39.74 -32.12 49.26
N ARG A 144 40.80 -31.45 48.80
CA ARG A 144 41.01 -31.12 47.36
C ARG A 144 41.60 -32.30 46.59
N LEU A 145 41.04 -32.67 45.44
CA LEU A 145 41.75 -33.45 44.42
C LEU A 145 41.35 -33.07 42.97
N SER A 146 42.25 -32.33 42.32
CA SER A 146 42.55 -32.27 40.88
C SER A 146 41.47 -32.68 39.84
N THR A 147 40.81 -31.69 39.23
CA THR A 147 40.20 -31.80 37.88
C THR A 147 41.14 -31.39 36.73
N THR A 148 42.41 -31.15 37.05
CA THR A 148 43.43 -30.55 36.19
C THR A 148 43.86 -31.36 34.95
N PRO A 149 43.89 -32.71 34.94
CA PRO A 149 44.37 -33.47 33.77
C PRO A 149 43.45 -33.32 32.57
N ILE A 150 42.16 -33.64 32.75
CA ILE A 150 41.16 -33.69 31.66
C ILE A 150 40.99 -32.31 31.02
N LEU A 151 40.97 -31.23 31.81
CA LEU A 151 40.90 -29.87 31.28
C LEU A 151 42.14 -29.46 30.49
N ASN A 152 43.33 -29.96 30.85
CA ASN A 152 44.54 -29.72 30.07
C ASN A 152 44.62 -30.59 28.82
N GLU A 153 44.15 -31.84 28.84
CA GLU A 153 44.04 -32.66 27.63
C GLU A 153 43.05 -32.05 26.63
N VAL A 154 41.86 -31.62 27.08
CA VAL A 154 40.89 -30.92 26.22
C VAL A 154 41.49 -29.61 25.67
N ARG A 155 42.22 -28.86 26.49
CA ARG A 155 42.86 -27.60 26.05
C ARG A 155 44.00 -27.84 25.06
N ASN A 156 44.78 -28.90 25.23
CA ASN A 156 45.83 -29.31 24.30
C ASN A 156 45.24 -29.88 23.00
N LEU A 157 44.12 -30.59 23.05
CA LEU A 157 43.41 -31.06 21.86
C LEU A 157 42.83 -29.88 21.06
N VAL A 158 42.25 -28.89 21.73
CA VAL A 158 41.79 -27.64 21.10
C VAL A 158 42.97 -26.82 20.55
N ALA A 159 44.11 -26.78 21.25
CA ALA A 159 45.32 -26.12 20.75
C ALA A 159 45.85 -26.80 19.47
N ALA A 160 46.00 -28.13 19.48
CA ALA A 160 46.44 -28.89 18.30
C ALA A 160 45.47 -28.77 17.11
N LEU A 161 44.16 -28.74 17.37
CA LEU A 161 43.14 -28.46 16.35
C LEU A 161 43.19 -27.00 15.85
N SER A 162 43.72 -26.06 16.65
CA SER A 162 43.89 -24.66 16.27
C SER A 162 45.21 -24.36 15.52
N GLU A 163 46.15 -25.31 15.45
CA GLU A 163 47.37 -25.17 14.64
C GLU A 163 47.21 -25.72 13.20
N VAL A 164 46.20 -26.55 12.94
CA VAL A 164 45.84 -27.01 11.58
C VAL A 164 44.83 -26.06 10.94
N VAL A 165 45.20 -24.78 10.80
CA VAL A 165 44.32 -23.75 10.23
C VAL A 165 44.28 -23.83 8.70
N ILE A 166 43.34 -24.61 8.17
CA ILE A 166 42.79 -24.34 6.83
C ILE A 166 41.71 -23.27 7.01
N GLN A 167 41.97 -22.04 6.57
CA GLN A 167 40.98 -20.96 6.61
C GLN A 167 39.89 -21.19 5.56
N VAL A 168 38.81 -21.88 5.96
CA VAL A 168 37.58 -22.00 5.17
C VAL A 168 36.55 -21.02 5.74
N THR A 169 36.15 -20.01 4.99
CA THR A 169 35.11 -19.07 5.42
C THR A 169 33.71 -19.70 5.23
N PRO A 170 32.66 -19.18 5.88
CA PRO A 170 31.29 -19.61 5.60
C PRO A 170 30.89 -19.48 4.13
N GLN A 171 31.50 -18.52 3.41
CA GLN A 171 31.28 -18.28 1.98
C GLN A 171 31.97 -19.32 1.09
N ASP A 172 33.08 -19.90 1.55
CA ASP A 172 33.75 -21.04 0.90
C ASP A 172 32.99 -22.34 1.18
N CYS A 173 32.51 -22.55 2.41
CA CYS A 173 31.61 -23.67 2.74
C CYS A 173 30.32 -23.62 1.90
N SER A 174 29.71 -22.43 1.72
CA SER A 174 28.54 -22.28 0.85
C SER A 174 28.84 -22.60 -0.61
N GLN A 175 30.02 -22.23 -1.13
CA GLN A 175 30.42 -22.59 -2.49
C GLN A 175 30.69 -24.10 -2.63
N HIS A 176 31.29 -24.75 -1.63
CA HIS A 176 31.48 -26.19 -1.60
C HIS A 176 30.15 -26.97 -1.56
N LEU A 177 29.18 -26.54 -0.74
CA LEU A 177 27.84 -27.15 -0.67
C LEU A 177 27.03 -26.99 -1.97
N ILE A 178 27.39 -26.03 -2.82
CA ILE A 178 26.81 -25.86 -4.17
C ILE A 178 27.51 -26.77 -5.20
N SER A 179 28.81 -27.09 -5.02
CA SER A 179 29.56 -27.94 -5.94
C SER A 179 29.48 -29.44 -5.64
N GLU A 180 29.32 -29.85 -4.38
CA GLU A 180 29.14 -31.26 -3.99
C GLU A 180 28.01 -31.97 -4.76
N PRO A 181 26.74 -31.50 -4.74
CA PRO A 181 25.64 -32.20 -5.41
C PRO A 181 25.78 -32.24 -6.95
N ALA A 182 26.51 -31.30 -7.55
CA ALA A 182 26.83 -31.32 -8.97
C ALA A 182 27.92 -32.37 -9.32
N SER A 183 28.71 -32.80 -8.33
CA SER A 183 29.75 -33.83 -8.48
C SER A 183 29.30 -35.24 -8.14
N SER A 184 28.17 -35.41 -7.44
CA SER A 184 27.80 -36.66 -6.76
C SER A 184 26.70 -37.49 -7.45
N THR A 185 26.54 -37.38 -8.78
CA THR A 185 25.57 -38.20 -9.53
C THR A 185 26.21 -38.96 -10.68
N ASP A 186 26.39 -40.28 -10.50
CA ASP A 186 26.73 -41.23 -11.56
C ASP A 186 25.55 -41.41 -12.53
N CYS A 187 25.32 -40.42 -13.39
CA CYS A 187 24.37 -40.51 -14.51
C CYS A 187 24.91 -41.35 -15.68
N SER A 188 25.68 -42.41 -15.37
CA SER A 188 26.35 -43.32 -16.32
C SER A 188 25.55 -44.59 -16.61
N ALA A 189 24.37 -44.76 -16.01
CA ALA A 189 23.45 -45.87 -16.23
C ALA A 189 22.30 -45.51 -17.21
N SER A 190 22.64 -45.10 -18.43
CA SER A 190 21.67 -44.97 -19.54
C SER A 190 22.11 -45.83 -20.72
N ASP A 191 21.32 -46.86 -21.02
CA ASP A 191 21.69 -47.87 -22.01
C ASP A 191 21.66 -47.32 -23.45
N HIS A 192 22.54 -47.85 -24.30
CA HIS A 192 22.61 -47.63 -25.76
C HIS A 192 22.48 -46.18 -26.28
N GLY A 193 23.61 -45.48 -26.38
CA GLY A 193 23.89 -44.61 -27.54
C GLY A 193 23.41 -43.15 -27.52
N ARG A 194 23.03 -42.59 -26.37
CA ARG A 194 22.80 -41.13 -26.21
C ARG A 194 23.73 -40.54 -25.15
N LYS A 195 24.18 -39.30 -25.37
CA LYS A 195 24.89 -38.53 -24.32
C LYS A 195 23.89 -38.17 -23.22
N GLY A 196 24.24 -38.46 -21.96
CA GLY A 196 23.47 -38.03 -20.80
C GLY A 196 23.45 -36.50 -20.64
N PRO A 197 22.48 -35.95 -19.87
CA PRO A 197 22.37 -34.52 -19.63
C PRO A 197 23.56 -34.01 -18.78
N MET A 198 24.23 -32.96 -19.25
CA MET A 198 25.28 -32.28 -18.48
C MET A 198 24.67 -31.18 -17.60
N GLN A 199 25.02 -31.18 -16.31
CA GLN A 199 24.74 -30.06 -15.41
C GLN A 199 25.81 -28.97 -15.59
N ASN A 200 25.39 -27.71 -15.68
CA ASN A 200 26.29 -26.54 -15.73
C ASN A 200 26.11 -25.71 -14.47
N VAL A 201 27.19 -25.48 -13.72
CA VAL A 201 27.16 -24.60 -12.55
C VAL A 201 27.38 -23.15 -13.00
N ILE A 202 26.28 -22.39 -13.05
CA ILE A 202 26.31 -20.96 -13.42
C ILE A 202 26.63 -20.13 -12.19
N SER A 203 27.67 -19.29 -12.24
CA SER A 203 28.07 -18.45 -11.11
C SER A 203 28.64 -17.09 -11.54
N LEU A 204 28.57 -16.13 -10.61
CA LEU A 204 29.13 -14.77 -10.73
C LEU A 204 30.35 -14.55 -9.81
N GLY A 205 30.70 -15.52 -8.97
CA GLY A 205 31.82 -15.46 -8.05
C GLY A 205 33.16 -15.65 -8.75
N PHE A 206 34.20 -14.96 -8.26
CA PHE A 206 35.56 -15.11 -8.81
C PHE A 206 36.25 -16.39 -8.32
N GLN A 207 35.97 -16.80 -7.07
CA GLN A 207 36.49 -18.04 -6.48
C GLN A 207 35.95 -19.28 -7.20
N SER A 208 34.64 -19.33 -7.49
CA SER A 208 34.01 -20.46 -8.18
C SER A 208 34.51 -20.67 -9.61
N SER A 209 35.05 -19.64 -10.27
CA SER A 209 35.79 -19.80 -11.54
C SER A 209 37.22 -20.31 -11.38
N VAL A 210 37.86 -20.14 -10.21
CA VAL A 210 39.22 -20.64 -9.94
C VAL A 210 39.18 -22.10 -9.46
N THR A 211 38.18 -22.51 -8.68
CA THR A 211 37.95 -23.92 -8.34
C THR A 211 37.59 -24.79 -9.56
N ALA A 212 37.06 -24.17 -10.62
CA ALA A 212 36.75 -24.86 -11.87
C ALA A 212 38.00 -25.36 -12.62
N GLU A 213 39.13 -24.64 -12.57
CA GLU A 213 40.37 -25.05 -13.26
C GLU A 213 41.03 -26.29 -12.63
N HIS A 214 40.54 -26.73 -11.47
CA HIS A 214 41.03 -27.89 -10.71
C HIS A 214 40.01 -29.02 -10.54
N SER A 215 38.86 -28.99 -11.23
CA SER A 215 37.82 -30.02 -11.12
C SER A 215 37.20 -30.39 -12.48
N ALA A 216 36.50 -31.53 -12.54
CA ALA A 216 35.88 -32.02 -13.77
C ALA A 216 34.51 -31.35 -14.08
N LEU A 217 34.14 -30.28 -13.38
CA LEU A 217 32.85 -29.61 -13.48
C LEU A 217 32.87 -28.46 -14.50
N GLN A 218 31.88 -28.44 -15.40
CA GLN A 218 31.72 -27.36 -16.37
C GLN A 218 31.06 -26.13 -15.73
N HIS A 219 31.86 -25.31 -15.06
CA HIS A 219 31.43 -23.98 -14.58
C HIS A 219 31.28 -23.02 -15.76
N VAL A 220 30.16 -22.29 -15.80
CA VAL A 220 29.88 -21.29 -16.83
C VAL A 220 29.72 -19.92 -16.17
N ASN A 221 30.64 -19.00 -16.47
CA ASN A 221 30.49 -17.61 -16.09
C ASN A 221 29.37 -16.98 -16.95
N MET A 222 28.43 -16.24 -16.35
CA MET A 222 27.34 -15.60 -17.11
C MET A 222 27.84 -14.69 -18.25
N ARG A 223 29.06 -14.14 -18.17
CA ARG A 223 29.65 -13.28 -19.20
C ARG A 223 30.23 -14.02 -20.41
N SER A 224 30.26 -15.36 -20.41
CA SER A 224 30.99 -16.15 -21.44
C SER A 224 30.13 -17.04 -22.34
N GLN A 225 28.81 -16.82 -22.44
CA GLN A 225 27.97 -17.54 -23.40
C GLN A 225 28.21 -17.08 -24.86
N PRO A 226 28.47 -18.00 -25.81
CA PRO A 226 28.60 -17.65 -27.22
C PRO A 226 27.26 -17.76 -27.98
N GLN A 227 26.83 -16.66 -28.60
CA GLN A 227 25.90 -16.71 -29.73
C GLN A 227 26.58 -17.42 -30.94
N PRO A 228 25.83 -18.11 -31.82
CA PRO A 228 26.40 -18.97 -32.86
C PRO A 228 27.21 -18.17 -33.89
N LYS A 229 28.33 -18.74 -34.35
CA LYS A 229 29.24 -18.11 -35.33
C LYS A 229 29.33 -18.91 -36.64
N PRO A 230 29.26 -18.24 -37.81
CA PRO A 230 29.61 -18.84 -39.11
C PRO A 230 31.15 -19.09 -39.22
N PRO A 231 31.63 -19.80 -40.26
CA PRO A 231 32.96 -20.43 -40.25
C PRO A 231 34.16 -19.47 -40.32
N LYS A 232 35.32 -20.01 -39.96
CA LYS A 232 36.60 -19.30 -39.78
C LYS A 232 37.27 -18.94 -41.11
N ALA A 233 37.87 -17.75 -41.19
CA ALA A 233 39.06 -17.49 -41.99
C ALA A 233 40.30 -17.51 -41.08
N VAL A 234 41.47 -17.90 -41.60
CA VAL A 234 42.70 -18.09 -40.82
C VAL A 234 43.75 -17.05 -41.20
N VAL A 235 44.28 -16.32 -40.21
CA VAL A 235 45.55 -15.60 -40.32
C VAL A 235 46.38 -15.84 -39.06
N ASN A 236 47.62 -16.29 -39.23
CA ASN A 236 48.56 -16.50 -38.14
C ASN A 236 49.11 -15.17 -37.59
N THR A 237 49.30 -15.09 -36.28
CA THR A 237 50.21 -14.11 -35.64
C THR A 237 51.30 -14.85 -34.88
N ARG A 238 52.55 -14.42 -35.03
CA ARG A 238 53.73 -15.09 -34.45
C ARG A 238 53.87 -14.71 -32.97
N LYS A 239 54.35 -15.65 -32.14
CA LYS A 239 54.87 -15.34 -30.81
C LYS A 239 56.13 -14.46 -30.95
N SER A 240 56.18 -13.37 -30.20
CA SER A 240 57.42 -12.70 -29.80
C SER A 240 57.46 -12.60 -28.27
N LYS A 241 58.65 -12.76 -27.69
CA LYS A 241 58.88 -12.49 -26.27
C LYS A 241 58.99 -10.96 -26.07
N ILE A 242 58.54 -10.48 -24.92
CA ILE A 242 58.97 -9.20 -24.34
C ILE A 242 59.31 -9.49 -22.88
N ASP A 243 60.46 -9.00 -22.43
CA ASP A 243 61.05 -9.34 -21.14
C ASP A 243 60.43 -8.59 -19.95
N ALA A 244 60.76 -9.05 -18.74
CA ALA A 244 60.26 -8.50 -17.48
C ALA A 244 60.85 -7.11 -17.17
N GLY A 245 60.16 -6.05 -17.63
CA GLY A 245 60.43 -4.67 -17.25
C GLY A 245 59.37 -4.11 -16.31
N SER A 246 59.71 -3.83 -15.05
CA SER A 246 58.78 -3.29 -14.04
C SER A 246 58.37 -1.84 -14.36
N PRO A 247 57.09 -1.54 -14.64
CA PRO A 247 56.63 -0.17 -14.85
C PRO A 247 56.48 0.55 -13.50
N ARG A 248 56.99 1.79 -13.42
CA ARG A 248 56.85 2.65 -12.23
C ARG A 248 55.38 2.85 -11.88
N LYS A 249 55.07 2.92 -10.57
CA LYS A 249 53.78 3.41 -10.05
C LYS A 249 53.55 4.86 -10.50
N THR A 250 52.84 5.06 -11.61
CA THR A 250 52.10 6.29 -11.81
C THR A 250 50.90 6.29 -10.84
N PRO A 251 50.56 7.41 -10.20
CA PRO A 251 49.32 7.48 -9.46
C PRO A 251 48.16 7.41 -10.46
N HIS A 252 47.35 6.35 -10.38
CA HIS A 252 46.05 6.37 -11.04
C HIS A 252 45.28 7.58 -10.51
N LYS A 253 44.95 8.54 -11.39
CA LYS A 253 43.85 9.47 -11.13
C LYS A 253 42.58 8.63 -11.02
N GLY A 254 42.23 8.24 -9.80
CA GLY A 254 40.94 7.65 -9.51
C GLY A 254 39.86 8.62 -9.98
N ARG A 255 38.82 8.11 -10.68
CA ARG A 255 37.64 8.93 -10.98
C ARG A 255 37.11 9.46 -9.66
N HIS A 256 36.89 10.77 -9.58
CA HIS A 256 36.29 11.39 -8.40
C HIS A 256 34.95 10.70 -8.11
N ALA A 257 34.63 10.47 -6.84
CA ALA A 257 33.29 10.01 -6.50
C ALA A 257 32.31 11.14 -6.78
N VAL A 258 31.21 10.82 -7.48
CA VAL A 258 30.09 11.73 -7.72
C VAL A 258 29.16 11.75 -6.52
N TYR A 259 29.04 10.60 -5.85
CA TYR A 259 28.14 10.37 -4.74
C TYR A 259 28.89 9.79 -3.55
N GLU A 260 28.43 10.11 -2.34
CA GLU A 260 28.97 9.54 -1.12
C GLU A 260 28.74 8.01 -1.05
N GLU A 261 29.61 7.32 -0.32
CA GLU A 261 29.42 5.92 0.04
C GLU A 261 28.33 5.80 1.13
N TYR A 262 27.45 4.80 1.03
CA TYR A 262 26.45 4.59 2.07
C TYR A 262 27.13 4.11 3.36
N LEU A 263 26.59 4.52 4.51
CA LEU A 263 27.04 4.02 5.81
C LEU A 263 26.74 2.52 5.96
N SER A 264 27.54 1.81 6.75
CA SER A 264 27.22 0.42 7.10
C SER A 264 25.98 0.34 7.98
N SER A 265 25.21 -0.75 7.88
CA SER A 265 23.98 -0.95 8.67
C SER A 265 24.22 -0.87 10.19
N LEU A 266 25.43 -1.19 10.66
CA LEU A 266 25.84 -1.02 12.05
C LEU A 266 25.98 0.46 12.44
N GLN A 267 26.65 1.27 11.62
CA GLN A 267 26.75 2.72 11.82
C GLN A 267 25.38 3.38 11.76
N VAL A 268 24.52 2.95 10.83
CA VAL A 268 23.13 3.44 10.69
C VAL A 268 22.31 3.12 11.95
N SER A 269 22.30 1.86 12.40
CA SER A 269 21.57 1.46 13.62
C SER A 269 22.10 2.20 14.86
N ALA A 270 23.41 2.40 14.96
CA ALA A 270 24.01 3.12 16.08
C ALA A 270 23.72 4.63 16.04
N GLY A 271 23.72 5.26 14.86
CA GLY A 271 23.40 6.68 14.68
C GLY A 271 21.92 6.99 14.94
N LEU A 272 21.00 6.14 14.46
CA LEU A 272 19.57 6.21 14.77
C LEU A 272 19.32 6.10 16.28
N LYS A 273 19.98 5.14 16.97
CA LYS A 273 19.88 4.98 18.43
C LYS A 273 20.45 6.15 19.24
N ARG A 274 21.29 7.00 18.65
CA ARG A 274 21.83 8.22 19.29
C ARG A 274 21.11 9.50 18.85
N GLY A 275 20.17 9.43 17.90
CA GLY A 275 19.51 10.61 17.31
C GLY A 275 20.40 11.44 16.38
N GLU A 276 21.61 10.96 16.05
CA GLU A 276 22.54 11.63 15.10
C GLU A 276 22.08 11.49 13.64
N LEU A 277 21.28 10.46 13.37
CA LEU A 277 20.67 10.16 12.08
C LEU A 277 19.17 10.11 12.25
N LEU A 278 18.45 10.54 11.24
CA LEU A 278 16.99 10.52 11.21
C LEU A 278 16.52 9.59 10.09
N GLN A 279 15.63 8.66 10.43
CA GLN A 279 14.72 8.07 9.44
C GLN A 279 13.59 9.07 9.21
N THR A 280 13.08 9.17 7.98
CA THR A 280 12.02 10.14 7.61
C THR A 280 10.79 10.02 8.52
N GLY A 281 10.37 11.14 9.12
CA GLY A 281 9.25 11.24 10.06
C GLY A 281 8.35 12.45 9.78
N ASP A 282 7.56 12.89 10.77
CA ASP A 282 6.48 13.89 10.57
C ASP A 282 6.89 15.32 10.18
N THR A 283 8.19 15.67 10.26
CA THR A 283 8.72 16.95 9.78
C THR A 283 9.59 16.74 8.55
N ASP A 284 9.23 17.36 7.44
CA ASP A 284 9.97 17.27 6.18
C ASP A 284 11.39 17.89 6.31
N ILE A 285 12.35 17.27 5.63
CA ILE A 285 13.77 17.67 5.63
C ILE A 285 14.16 17.91 4.17
N LEU A 286 14.67 19.11 3.86
CA LEU A 286 15.08 19.47 2.51
C LEU A 286 16.35 18.71 2.11
N ILE A 287 16.31 18.04 0.96
CA ILE A 287 17.46 17.36 0.35
C ILE A 287 17.83 18.10 -0.95
N ASP A 288 18.67 19.12 -0.83
CA ASP A 288 19.10 19.96 -1.93
C ASP A 288 20.08 19.24 -2.88
N GLY A 289 19.70 19.09 -4.15
CA GLY A 289 20.57 18.58 -5.20
C GLY A 289 20.74 17.05 -5.25
N VAL A 290 21.05 16.55 -6.45
CA VAL A 290 21.09 15.11 -6.75
C VAL A 290 22.21 14.39 -5.96
N GLU A 291 23.31 15.08 -5.65
CA GLU A 291 24.41 14.54 -4.84
C GLU A 291 23.99 14.29 -3.38
N ARG A 292 23.31 15.26 -2.73
CA ARG A 292 22.79 15.09 -1.35
C ARG A 292 21.64 14.07 -1.31
N ARG A 293 20.90 13.90 -2.41
CA ARG A 293 19.92 12.79 -2.60
C ARG A 293 20.58 11.41 -2.72
N ASN A 294 21.88 11.35 -3.02
CA ASN A 294 22.73 10.16 -2.94
C ASN A 294 22.11 8.88 -3.53
N ARG A 295 21.68 8.94 -4.80
CA ARG A 295 21.10 7.83 -5.59
C ARG A 295 19.76 7.25 -5.08
N ALA A 296 19.11 7.86 -4.09
CA ALA A 296 17.74 7.50 -3.71
C ALA A 296 16.72 7.89 -4.79
N LEU A 297 15.62 7.14 -4.87
CA LEU A 297 14.47 7.39 -5.75
C LEU A 297 13.22 7.74 -4.94
N ASP A 298 12.19 8.21 -5.63
CA ASP A 298 10.92 8.59 -5.00
C ASP A 298 10.27 7.41 -4.25
N GLY A 299 9.70 7.69 -3.08
CA GLY A 299 9.09 6.71 -2.19
C GLY A 299 10.04 5.76 -1.43
N ASP A 300 11.36 5.78 -1.69
CA ASP A 300 12.31 4.95 -0.91
C ASP A 300 12.37 5.37 0.57
N ILE A 301 12.46 4.38 1.47
CA ILE A 301 12.66 4.65 2.90
C ILE A 301 14.15 4.90 3.14
N VAL A 302 14.50 6.13 3.49
CA VAL A 302 15.90 6.58 3.63
C VAL A 302 16.28 6.98 5.05
N VAL A 303 17.59 6.97 5.32
CA VAL A 303 18.19 7.60 6.50
C VAL A 303 18.94 8.85 6.06
N VAL A 304 18.66 9.95 6.74
CA VAL A 304 19.18 11.28 6.48
C VAL A 304 20.09 11.69 7.64
N LYS A 305 21.21 12.34 7.31
CA LYS A 305 22.01 13.12 8.26
C LYS A 305 21.72 14.59 8.05
N LEU A 306 21.39 15.32 9.12
CA LEU A 306 21.24 16.78 9.08
C LEU A 306 22.59 17.45 8.78
N ILE A 307 22.53 18.55 8.04
CA ILE A 307 23.66 19.44 7.78
C ILE A 307 23.64 20.57 8.84
N PRO A 308 24.81 21.04 9.34
CA PRO A 308 24.86 22.18 10.26
C PRO A 308 24.25 23.47 9.69
N HIS A 309 23.94 24.41 10.58
CA HIS A 309 23.25 25.66 10.25
C HIS A 309 24.24 26.70 9.68
N ASP A 310 24.39 26.74 8.36
CA ASP A 310 25.00 27.86 7.63
C ASP A 310 23.88 28.62 6.89
N GLU A 311 23.61 29.86 7.31
CA GLU A 311 22.49 30.67 6.80
C GLU A 311 22.64 30.97 5.29
N ASP A 312 23.89 31.12 4.86
CA ASP A 312 24.34 31.24 3.47
C ASP A 312 23.92 30.07 2.56
N GLU A 313 23.95 28.84 3.07
CA GLU A 313 23.55 27.64 2.33
C GLU A 313 22.03 27.50 2.29
N GLU A 314 21.31 27.85 3.37
CA GLU A 314 19.86 27.84 3.35
C GLU A 314 19.30 28.91 2.40
N TYR A 315 19.88 30.11 2.38
CA TYR A 315 19.52 31.18 1.44
C TYR A 315 19.71 30.71 -0.03
N LYS A 316 20.90 30.19 -0.38
CA LYS A 316 21.19 29.66 -1.73
C LYS A 316 20.34 28.46 -2.10
N ALA A 317 19.85 27.66 -1.14
CA ALA A 317 18.92 26.56 -1.38
C ALA A 317 17.49 27.06 -1.60
N ARG A 318 17.05 28.12 -0.89
CA ARG A 318 15.75 28.77 -1.08
C ARG A 318 15.62 29.35 -2.49
N GLU A 319 16.60 30.13 -2.96
CA GLU A 319 16.58 30.70 -4.32
C GLU A 319 16.48 29.60 -5.39
N ARG A 320 17.32 28.55 -5.30
CA ARG A 320 17.31 27.45 -6.26
C ARG A 320 16.03 26.61 -6.22
N ASN A 321 15.38 26.46 -5.06
CA ASN A 321 14.09 25.77 -4.97
C ASN A 321 12.95 26.56 -5.65
N VAL A 322 12.94 27.89 -5.54
CA VAL A 322 11.96 28.74 -6.26
C VAL A 322 12.09 28.56 -7.78
N CYS A 323 13.30 28.33 -8.29
CA CYS A 323 13.52 28.00 -9.70
C CYS A 323 13.00 26.60 -10.11
N VAL A 324 12.85 25.64 -9.18
CA VAL A 324 12.54 24.23 -9.50
C VAL A 324 11.03 23.93 -9.50
N ASP A 325 10.22 24.69 -8.76
CA ASP A 325 8.74 24.61 -8.85
C ASP A 325 8.19 25.30 -10.13
N ASN A 326 9.09 25.87 -10.94
CA ASN A 326 8.88 26.32 -12.32
C ASN A 326 9.49 25.29 -13.28
N GLY A 327 8.63 24.52 -13.96
CA GLY A 327 8.98 23.23 -14.60
C GLY A 327 9.87 23.24 -15.86
N GLU A 328 10.66 24.29 -16.11
CA GLU A 328 11.48 24.45 -17.32
C GLU A 328 12.94 24.81 -17.02
N LEU A 329 13.66 23.91 -16.33
CA LEU A 329 15.13 23.99 -16.15
C LEU A 329 15.85 22.63 -16.29
N ALA A 330 15.20 21.66 -16.92
CA ALA A 330 15.76 20.31 -17.21
C ALA A 330 16.30 20.15 -18.64
N SER A 331 16.32 21.24 -19.43
CA SER A 331 16.81 21.31 -20.81
C SER A 331 18.28 21.75 -20.91
N GLU A 332 18.81 22.51 -19.96
CA GLU A 332 20.18 23.05 -20.00
C GLU A 332 21.07 22.46 -18.88
N CYS A 333 21.28 21.14 -18.93
CA CYS A 333 22.40 20.48 -18.27
C CYS A 333 23.21 19.66 -19.30
N ASP A 334 23.53 20.32 -20.41
CA ASP A 334 24.25 19.75 -21.54
C ASP A 334 25.77 19.70 -21.29
N GLY A 335 26.36 18.50 -21.43
CA GLY A 335 27.80 18.30 -21.53
C GLY A 335 28.41 17.27 -20.57
N ASP A 336 29.20 16.35 -21.13
CA ASP A 336 30.27 15.64 -20.41
C ASP A 336 31.39 16.66 -20.06
N LEU A 337 31.15 17.56 -19.11
CA LEU A 337 32.13 18.58 -18.71
C LEU A 337 33.23 17.99 -17.82
N SER A 338 34.48 18.17 -18.22
CA SER A 338 35.64 17.87 -17.39
C SER A 338 35.73 18.81 -16.19
N THR A 339 36.32 18.33 -15.10
CA THR A 339 36.37 18.99 -13.78
C THR A 339 37.36 20.17 -13.71
N SER A 340 37.29 21.11 -14.66
CA SER A 340 38.26 22.20 -14.84
C SER A 340 37.64 23.60 -14.88
N ASP A 341 36.44 23.78 -15.43
CA ASP A 341 36.03 25.09 -15.97
C ASP A 341 34.91 25.80 -15.19
N LEU A 342 34.35 25.17 -14.14
CA LEU A 342 33.25 25.73 -13.33
C LEU A 342 33.63 26.93 -12.43
N ASN A 343 34.90 27.32 -12.35
CA ASN A 343 35.38 28.38 -11.45
C ASN A 343 35.48 29.79 -12.08
N LYS A 344 34.83 30.05 -13.22
CA LYS A 344 34.88 31.35 -13.91
C LYS A 344 33.57 31.84 -14.53
N MET A 345 32.55 32.04 -13.71
CA MET A 345 31.52 33.04 -13.99
C MET A 345 31.23 33.84 -12.72
N LYS A 346 31.51 35.15 -12.75
CA LYS A 346 30.90 36.10 -11.83
C LYS A 346 29.50 36.39 -12.35
N VAL A 347 28.50 36.28 -11.47
CA VAL A 347 27.21 36.94 -11.66
C VAL A 347 27.30 38.27 -10.89
N ASP A 348 26.98 39.38 -11.54
CA ASP A 348 26.97 40.68 -10.87
C ASP A 348 25.72 40.80 -9.99
N THR A 349 25.92 41.11 -8.71
CA THR A 349 24.85 41.28 -7.72
C THR A 349 24.03 42.53 -7.99
N LEU A 350 22.71 42.36 -8.09
CA LEU A 350 21.73 43.40 -7.88
C LEU A 350 20.86 43.00 -6.69
N GLU A 351 20.85 43.85 -5.66
CA GLU A 351 20.07 43.65 -4.44
C GLU A 351 18.57 43.89 -4.73
N SER A 352 17.71 42.99 -4.28
CA SER A 352 16.26 43.19 -4.27
C SER A 352 15.64 42.59 -3.01
N ASP A 353 14.98 43.43 -2.22
CA ASP A 353 14.57 43.11 -0.86
C ASP A 353 13.25 42.33 -0.75
N SER A 354 13.26 41.32 0.12
CA SER A 354 12.10 40.77 0.84
C SER A 354 10.89 40.25 0.02
N CYS A 355 10.77 38.93 -0.10
CA CYS A 355 9.49 38.25 -0.36
C CYS A 355 8.92 37.67 0.96
N GLY A 356 7.66 37.98 1.26
CA GLY A 356 7.02 37.66 2.55
C GLY A 356 6.29 36.32 2.60
N ALA A 357 7.04 35.21 2.58
CA ALA A 357 6.50 33.88 2.89
C ALA A 357 6.69 33.50 4.38
N PRO A 358 5.82 32.67 4.99
CA PRO A 358 5.93 32.31 6.41
C PRO A 358 7.25 31.57 6.71
N THR A 359 7.92 32.00 7.78
CA THR A 359 9.34 31.75 8.06
C THR A 359 9.62 30.35 8.62
N SER A 360 9.26 29.31 7.87
CA SER A 360 9.68 27.93 8.15
C SER A 360 11.12 27.71 7.67
N THR A 361 12.08 27.77 8.60
CA THR A 361 13.47 27.34 8.35
C THR A 361 13.48 25.84 8.07
N TYR A 362 13.70 25.45 6.81
CA TYR A 362 13.68 24.04 6.43
C TYR A 362 15.00 23.39 6.84
N LYS A 363 14.92 22.34 7.66
CA LYS A 363 16.12 21.58 8.05
C LYS A 363 16.75 20.96 6.81
N LEU A 364 18.01 21.28 6.54
CA LEU A 364 18.77 20.75 5.42
C LEU A 364 19.39 19.39 5.79
N GLY A 365 19.36 18.43 4.87
CA GLY A 365 19.91 17.09 5.07
C GLY A 365 20.53 16.47 3.83
N LYS A 366 21.21 15.34 4.04
CA LYS A 366 21.67 14.44 2.96
C LYS A 366 21.40 12.98 3.28
N VAL A 367 21.08 12.20 2.26
CA VAL A 367 20.81 10.76 2.36
C VAL A 367 22.13 10.00 2.57
N VAL A 368 22.20 9.22 3.65
CA VAL A 368 23.38 8.43 4.03
C VAL A 368 23.15 6.91 3.94
N PHE A 369 21.88 6.47 3.83
CA PHE A 369 21.51 5.07 3.64
C PHE A 369 20.10 4.96 3.04
N ILE A 370 19.81 3.86 2.33
CA ILE A 370 18.45 3.47 1.93
C ILE A 370 18.08 2.22 2.73
N VAL A 371 17.10 2.34 3.64
CA VAL A 371 16.61 1.26 4.50
C VAL A 371 15.80 0.25 3.68
N GLU A 372 14.81 0.75 2.93
CA GLU A 372 13.94 -0.08 2.11
C GLU A 372 13.77 0.51 0.72
N ARG A 373 13.90 -0.35 -0.29
CA ARG A 373 13.86 -0.01 -1.71
C ARG A 373 12.43 -0.12 -2.27
N LYS A 374 11.54 0.79 -1.86
CA LYS A 374 10.12 0.79 -2.26
C LYS A 374 9.88 1.07 -3.76
N HIS A 375 10.68 1.93 -4.39
CA HIS A 375 10.51 2.26 -5.82
C HIS A 375 10.72 1.02 -6.71
N SER A 376 9.93 0.84 -7.78
CA SER A 376 10.00 -0.33 -8.67
C SER A 376 11.35 -0.49 -9.40
N ARG A 377 12.05 0.64 -9.61
CA ARG A 377 13.23 0.83 -10.48
C ARG A 377 12.96 0.61 -11.98
N ALA A 378 11.75 0.20 -12.36
CA ALA A 378 11.29 0.21 -13.74
C ALA A 378 10.74 1.60 -14.08
N ALA A 379 10.88 2.01 -15.34
CA ALA A 379 10.20 3.17 -15.90
C ALA A 379 9.92 2.95 -17.38
N LYS A 380 8.90 3.61 -17.90
CA LYS A 380 8.66 3.70 -19.35
C LYS A 380 9.38 4.94 -19.93
N GLY A 381 9.79 4.87 -21.20
CA GLY A 381 10.61 5.93 -21.80
C GLY A 381 11.17 5.58 -23.18
N TYR A 382 12.02 6.47 -23.68
CA TYR A 382 12.56 6.45 -25.05
C TYR A 382 14.06 6.13 -25.07
N LEU A 383 14.53 5.49 -26.13
CA LEU A 383 15.96 5.34 -26.40
C LEU A 383 16.47 6.54 -27.22
N ARG A 384 17.58 7.14 -26.78
CA ARG A 384 18.24 8.30 -27.40
C ARG A 384 19.75 8.05 -27.50
N LEU A 385 20.39 8.64 -28.50
CA LEU A 385 21.85 8.59 -28.63
C LEU A 385 22.50 9.63 -27.69
N PRO A 386 23.69 9.34 -27.12
CA PRO A 386 24.48 10.37 -26.43
C PRO A 386 24.88 11.50 -27.39
N GLN A 387 24.78 12.76 -26.96
CA GLN A 387 25.04 13.96 -27.78
C GLN A 387 26.40 13.93 -28.48
N ASN A 388 27.43 13.42 -27.79
CA ASN A 388 28.80 13.25 -28.29
C ASN A 388 28.85 12.45 -29.62
N TYR A 389 27.90 11.54 -29.86
CA TYR A 389 27.83 10.77 -31.10
C TYR A 389 27.24 11.60 -32.26
N CYS A 390 26.15 12.34 -32.00
CA CYS A 390 25.47 13.16 -33.01
C CYS A 390 26.38 14.24 -33.61
N GLN A 391 27.20 14.90 -32.78
CA GLN A 391 28.16 15.90 -33.28
C GLN A 391 29.23 15.28 -34.20
N THR A 392 29.72 14.06 -33.88
CA THR A 392 30.73 13.37 -34.71
C THR A 392 30.19 12.76 -35.99
N ALA A 393 28.89 12.45 -36.07
CA ALA A 393 28.27 11.90 -37.27
C ALA A 393 28.12 12.95 -38.39
N ALA A 394 27.94 14.23 -38.03
CA ALA A 394 27.76 15.32 -38.98
C ALA A 394 29.07 15.87 -39.56
N GLN A 395 30.24 15.62 -38.93
CA GLN A 395 31.52 16.19 -39.34
C GLN A 395 32.69 15.20 -39.20
N SER A 396 33.43 15.02 -40.31
CA SER A 396 34.66 14.21 -40.47
C SER A 396 34.48 12.71 -40.75
N SER A 397 34.68 12.34 -42.01
CA SER A 397 34.73 10.97 -42.52
C SER A 397 36.00 10.18 -42.14
N ASN A 398 36.86 10.69 -41.24
CA ASN A 398 38.22 10.13 -41.08
C ASN A 398 38.81 10.16 -39.65
N LYS A 399 37.97 10.20 -38.61
CA LYS A 399 38.39 9.88 -37.23
C LYS A 399 37.79 8.54 -36.79
N LYS A 400 38.60 7.71 -36.12
CA LYS A 400 38.16 6.40 -35.60
C LYS A 400 37.01 6.59 -34.62
N SER A 401 35.81 6.16 -35.01
CA SER A 401 34.63 6.19 -34.14
C SER A 401 34.92 5.46 -32.83
N SER A 402 34.68 6.14 -31.71
CA SER A 402 34.66 5.49 -30.40
C SER A 402 33.46 4.55 -30.37
N SER A 403 33.72 3.23 -30.35
CA SER A 403 32.67 2.21 -30.43
C SER A 403 31.57 2.46 -29.39
N LEU A 404 30.39 2.84 -29.87
CA LEU A 404 29.24 3.16 -29.02
C LEU A 404 28.88 1.93 -28.18
N SER A 405 29.17 1.98 -26.89
CA SER A 405 28.98 0.86 -25.96
C SER A 405 27.62 0.89 -25.26
N TYR A 406 27.01 2.07 -25.17
CA TYR A 406 25.72 2.29 -24.53
C TYR A 406 24.90 3.33 -25.30
N VAL A 407 23.58 3.28 -25.10
CA VAL A 407 22.62 4.34 -25.47
C VAL A 407 21.98 4.90 -24.21
N LEU A 408 21.38 6.08 -24.30
CA LEU A 408 20.72 6.75 -23.19
C LEU A 408 19.23 6.42 -23.22
N PHE A 409 18.70 5.84 -22.14
CA PHE A 409 17.25 5.74 -21.93
C PHE A 409 16.77 6.97 -21.16
N ALA A 410 15.76 7.65 -21.70
CA ALA A 410 15.11 8.81 -21.10
C ALA A 410 13.70 8.41 -20.62
N PRO A 411 13.47 8.28 -19.30
CA PRO A 411 12.14 8.04 -18.73
C PRO A 411 11.15 9.15 -19.09
N THR A 412 9.85 8.83 -19.11
CA THR A 412 8.78 9.85 -19.15
C THR A 412 8.58 10.52 -17.79
N GLU A 413 8.81 9.79 -16.70
CA GLU A 413 8.70 10.30 -15.32
C GLU A 413 9.96 11.09 -14.94
N HIS A 414 9.83 12.42 -14.83
CA HIS A 414 10.95 13.35 -14.53
C HIS A 414 11.69 13.07 -13.22
N ARG A 415 11.04 12.45 -12.22
CA ARG A 415 11.68 12.03 -10.96
C ARG A 415 12.70 10.90 -11.16
N MET A 416 12.59 10.15 -12.26
CA MET A 416 13.46 9.04 -12.60
C MET A 416 14.68 9.52 -13.42
N PRO A 417 15.92 9.20 -13.03
CA PRO A 417 17.10 9.59 -13.78
C PRO A 417 17.20 8.87 -15.14
N ARG A 418 17.75 9.57 -16.15
CA ARG A 418 18.18 8.95 -17.41
C ARG A 418 19.20 7.84 -17.11
N MET A 419 19.15 6.71 -17.81
CA MET A 419 19.98 5.53 -17.51
C MET A 419 20.77 5.03 -18.74
N ARG A 420 21.95 4.45 -18.49
CA ARG A 420 22.82 3.89 -19.54
C ARG A 420 22.40 2.45 -19.85
N ILE A 421 21.92 2.22 -21.08
CA ILE A 421 21.53 0.90 -21.59
C ILE A 421 22.65 0.36 -22.48
N GLN A 422 23.11 -0.87 -22.25
CA GLN A 422 24.14 -1.48 -23.12
C GLN A 422 23.60 -1.67 -24.55
N LEU A 423 24.36 -1.25 -25.56
CA LEU A 423 23.91 -1.31 -26.96
C LEU A 423 23.53 -2.73 -27.41
N ALA A 424 24.20 -3.75 -26.85
CA ALA A 424 23.91 -5.16 -27.13
C ALA A 424 22.52 -5.65 -26.62
N SER A 425 21.83 -4.86 -25.79
CA SER A 425 20.46 -5.13 -25.33
C SER A 425 19.37 -4.38 -26.10
N CYS A 426 19.75 -3.49 -27.03
CA CYS A 426 18.81 -2.76 -27.88
C CYS A 426 18.27 -3.65 -29.02
N PRO A 427 17.16 -3.25 -29.68
CA PRO A 427 16.65 -3.94 -30.86
C PRO A 427 17.72 -4.12 -31.95
N LYS A 428 17.71 -5.28 -32.63
CA LYS A 428 18.56 -5.51 -33.81
C LYS A 428 18.23 -4.45 -34.86
N GLY A 429 19.25 -3.75 -35.36
CA GLY A 429 19.06 -2.66 -36.31
C GLY A 429 18.75 -1.28 -35.72
N PHE A 430 18.69 -1.12 -34.38
CA PHE A 430 18.38 0.17 -33.74
C PHE A 430 19.22 1.36 -34.29
N LEU A 431 20.53 1.20 -34.47
CA LEU A 431 21.41 2.25 -35.03
C LEU A 431 21.22 2.52 -36.53
N GLN A 432 20.50 1.65 -37.25
CA GLN A 432 20.21 1.75 -38.68
C GLN A 432 18.81 2.32 -38.93
N GLN A 433 17.92 2.24 -37.93
CA GLN A 433 16.49 2.57 -38.00
C GLN A 433 16.08 3.53 -36.87
N LEU A 434 16.92 4.51 -36.55
CA LEU A 434 16.73 5.42 -35.41
C LEU A 434 15.39 6.18 -35.44
N HIS A 435 14.90 6.52 -36.64
CA HIS A 435 13.62 7.20 -36.84
C HIS A 435 12.42 6.31 -36.43
N ASP A 436 12.45 5.03 -36.79
CA ASP A 436 11.38 4.06 -36.48
C ASP A 436 11.20 3.89 -34.95
N TYR A 437 12.28 4.08 -34.19
CA TYR A 437 12.28 3.97 -32.73
C TYR A 437 12.10 5.30 -31.99
N GLU A 438 12.04 6.45 -32.66
CA GLU A 438 11.97 7.77 -31.99
C GLU A 438 10.70 7.94 -31.14
N GLN A 439 9.56 7.44 -31.63
CA GLN A 439 8.28 7.44 -30.92
C GLN A 439 7.96 6.09 -30.24
N THR A 440 8.89 5.13 -30.28
CA THR A 440 8.68 3.82 -29.63
C THR A 440 8.97 3.91 -28.14
N LEU A 441 7.98 3.52 -27.33
CA LEU A 441 8.13 3.35 -25.88
C LEU A 441 8.80 2.01 -25.55
N PHE A 442 9.73 2.08 -24.60
CA PHE A 442 10.40 0.94 -24.00
C PHE A 442 10.23 0.97 -22.49
N VAL A 443 10.33 -0.20 -21.84
CA VAL A 443 10.54 -0.30 -20.39
C VAL A 443 11.99 -0.68 -20.13
N ALA A 444 12.64 0.06 -19.23
CA ALA A 444 13.95 -0.27 -18.70
C ALA A 444 13.95 -0.26 -17.17
N ARG A 445 14.82 -1.08 -16.56
CA ARG A 445 14.98 -1.19 -15.10
C ARG A 445 16.40 -0.85 -14.69
N ILE A 446 16.58 -0.03 -13.65
CA ILE A 446 17.91 0.18 -13.03
C ILE A 446 18.37 -1.13 -12.39
N VAL A 447 19.58 -1.57 -12.75
CA VAL A 447 20.25 -2.76 -12.20
C VAL A 447 21.27 -2.36 -11.14
N ASP A 448 22.07 -1.32 -11.41
CA ASP A 448 23.06 -0.76 -10.47
C ASP A 448 23.22 0.75 -10.64
N TRP A 449 23.75 1.43 -9.63
CA TRP A 449 24.14 2.84 -9.70
C TRP A 449 25.49 3.07 -9.01
N PRO A 450 26.62 2.87 -9.73
CA PRO A 450 27.95 3.05 -9.17
C PRO A 450 28.21 4.49 -8.70
N ARG A 451 28.81 4.66 -7.51
CA ARG A 451 29.09 5.99 -6.90
C ARG A 451 29.93 6.97 -7.73
N HIS A 452 30.56 6.49 -8.79
CA HIS A 452 31.45 7.23 -9.68
C HIS A 452 30.81 7.53 -11.05
N SER A 453 29.49 7.37 -11.17
CA SER A 453 28.75 7.62 -12.41
C SER A 453 27.46 8.38 -12.11
N HIS A 454 27.30 9.55 -12.72
CA HIS A 454 26.07 10.36 -12.60
C HIS A 454 24.83 9.56 -13.04
N LEU A 455 24.98 8.71 -14.06
CA LEU A 455 23.88 7.93 -14.66
C LEU A 455 23.91 6.44 -14.20
N PRO A 456 22.78 5.90 -13.68
CA PRO A 456 22.65 4.48 -13.36
C PRO A 456 22.79 3.58 -14.59
N GLU A 457 23.08 2.31 -14.33
CA GLU A 457 23.13 1.25 -15.36
C GLU A 457 21.79 0.54 -15.41
N GLY A 458 21.20 0.53 -16.61
CA GLY A 458 19.87 -0.01 -16.84
C GLY A 458 19.90 -1.22 -17.79
N GLN A 459 18.91 -2.08 -17.62
CA GLN A 459 18.61 -3.18 -18.52
C GLN A 459 17.30 -2.89 -19.25
N LEU A 460 17.31 -2.99 -20.59
CA LEU A 460 16.10 -2.92 -21.40
C LEU A 460 15.27 -4.19 -21.16
N SER A 461 13.98 -4.03 -20.86
CA SER A 461 13.08 -5.13 -20.48
C SER A 461 12.14 -5.52 -21.61
N LYS A 462 11.49 -4.54 -22.25
CA LYS A 462 10.52 -4.76 -23.33
C LYS A 462 10.41 -3.52 -24.23
N SER A 463 10.08 -3.72 -25.50
CA SER A 463 9.50 -2.69 -26.38
C SER A 463 7.98 -2.78 -26.25
N LEU A 464 7.30 -1.66 -25.94
CA LEU A 464 5.85 -1.63 -25.68
C LEU A 464 5.05 -1.41 -26.97
N GLY A 465 5.44 -0.41 -27.76
CA GLY A 465 4.70 0.09 -28.93
C GLY A 465 4.95 1.58 -29.11
N LEU A 466 4.09 2.27 -29.87
CA LEU A 466 4.19 3.72 -30.05
C LEU A 466 3.66 4.49 -28.82
N ALA A 467 4.20 5.69 -28.60
CA ALA A 467 3.72 6.61 -27.58
C ALA A 467 2.33 7.19 -27.95
N GLY A 468 1.47 7.39 -26.96
CA GLY A 468 0.08 7.81 -27.17
C GLY A 468 -0.90 6.70 -27.57
N GLU A 469 -0.44 5.45 -27.68
CA GLU A 469 -1.30 4.27 -27.91
C GLU A 469 -1.77 3.67 -26.59
N ILE A 470 -3.08 3.41 -26.45
CA ILE A 470 -3.71 3.06 -25.17
C ILE A 470 -3.06 1.86 -24.49
N GLU A 471 -2.85 0.76 -25.21
CA GLU A 471 -2.35 -0.49 -24.61
C GLU A 471 -0.85 -0.48 -24.30
N PRO A 472 0.05 0.00 -25.19
CA PRO A 472 1.46 0.27 -24.85
C PRO A 472 1.62 1.20 -23.65
N GLU A 473 0.88 2.31 -23.60
CA GLU A 473 0.93 3.26 -22.49
C GLU A 473 0.42 2.64 -21.18
N THR A 474 -0.64 1.82 -21.25
CA THR A 474 -1.21 1.08 -20.12
C THR A 474 -0.22 0.04 -19.57
N GLU A 475 0.40 -0.78 -20.43
CA GLU A 475 1.40 -1.75 -20.00
C GLU A 475 2.61 -1.06 -19.36
N GLY A 476 3.05 0.07 -19.93
CA GLY A 476 4.11 0.90 -19.34
C GLY A 476 3.77 1.41 -17.92
N ILE A 477 2.56 1.93 -17.71
CA ILE A 477 2.08 2.37 -16.38
C ILE A 477 2.05 1.18 -15.40
N LEU A 478 1.57 0.01 -15.83
CA LEU A 478 1.49 -1.18 -14.98
C LEU A 478 2.89 -1.68 -14.56
N MET A 479 3.86 -1.69 -15.47
CA MET A 479 5.24 -2.08 -15.16
C MET A 479 5.97 -1.06 -14.27
N GLU A 480 5.73 0.24 -14.48
CA GLU A 480 6.36 1.33 -13.71
C GLU A 480 5.96 1.30 -12.23
N TYR A 481 4.72 0.90 -11.91
CA TYR A 481 4.19 0.84 -10.54
C TYR A 481 4.21 -0.57 -9.91
N ASP A 482 4.96 -1.52 -10.49
CA ASP A 482 5.06 -2.91 -10.03
C ASP A 482 3.67 -3.59 -9.87
N VAL A 483 2.79 -3.38 -10.85
CA VAL A 483 1.50 -4.07 -10.90
C VAL A 483 1.70 -5.45 -11.53
N ASP A 484 1.27 -6.47 -10.80
CA ASP A 484 1.16 -7.83 -11.31
C ASP A 484 -0.13 -7.96 -12.14
N PHE A 485 0.03 -7.89 -13.48
CA PHE A 485 -1.05 -8.07 -14.46
C PHE A 485 -0.94 -9.40 -15.22
N SER A 486 -0.14 -10.38 -14.75
CA SER A 486 -0.06 -11.68 -15.42
C SER A 486 -1.37 -12.47 -15.29
N GLU A 487 -1.53 -13.48 -16.14
CA GLU A 487 -2.47 -14.55 -15.85
C GLU A 487 -2.09 -15.30 -14.56
N PHE A 488 -3.08 -15.97 -13.97
CA PHE A 488 -2.89 -16.73 -12.73
C PHE A 488 -2.20 -18.07 -13.01
N PRO A 489 -1.12 -18.45 -12.28
CA PRO A 489 -0.45 -19.73 -12.44
C PRO A 489 -1.36 -20.94 -12.19
N GLU A 490 -1.03 -22.08 -12.79
CA GLU A 490 -1.80 -23.33 -12.64
C GLU A 490 -1.96 -23.77 -11.18
N GLU A 491 -0.92 -23.61 -10.35
CA GLU A 491 -0.98 -23.84 -8.89
C GLU A 491 -2.07 -23.02 -8.16
N VAL A 492 -2.40 -21.84 -8.68
CA VAL A 492 -3.48 -20.98 -8.16
C VAL A 492 -4.84 -21.38 -8.73
N LEU A 493 -4.88 -21.80 -9.99
CA LEU A 493 -6.10 -22.32 -10.61
C LEU A 493 -6.52 -23.68 -10.01
N HIS A 494 -5.56 -24.52 -9.59
CA HIS A 494 -5.82 -25.77 -8.86
C HIS A 494 -6.37 -25.55 -7.43
N CYS A 495 -6.33 -24.32 -6.90
CA CYS A 495 -7.02 -23.97 -5.64
C CYS A 495 -8.51 -23.67 -5.85
N LEU A 496 -9.02 -23.64 -7.09
CA LEU A 496 -10.41 -23.30 -7.40
C LEU A 496 -11.33 -24.53 -7.32
N PRO A 497 -12.64 -24.36 -7.03
CA PRO A 497 -13.58 -25.48 -6.99
C PRO A 497 -13.71 -26.22 -8.34
N CYS A 498 -13.27 -27.49 -8.35
CA CYS A 498 -13.18 -28.31 -9.57
C CYS A 498 -14.55 -28.67 -10.18
N ALA A 499 -15.62 -28.70 -9.38
CA ALA A 499 -16.96 -29.03 -9.85
C ALA A 499 -17.59 -27.84 -10.60
N GLN A 500 -17.97 -28.05 -11.86
CA GLN A 500 -18.59 -27.05 -12.72
C GLN A 500 -19.89 -27.62 -13.33
N PRO A 501 -21.06 -26.96 -13.15
CA PRO A 501 -21.28 -25.77 -12.33
C PRO A 501 -21.06 -26.04 -10.83
N TRP A 502 -20.49 -25.07 -10.12
CA TRP A 502 -20.37 -25.16 -8.67
C TRP A 502 -21.72 -24.91 -7.99
N ILE A 503 -22.05 -25.75 -7.01
CA ILE A 503 -23.29 -25.70 -6.23
C ILE A 503 -22.92 -25.68 -4.74
N ILE A 504 -23.67 -24.92 -3.93
CA ILE A 504 -23.45 -24.84 -2.48
C ILE A 504 -23.67 -26.23 -1.86
N PRO A 505 -22.72 -26.79 -1.08
CA PRO A 505 -22.92 -28.06 -0.39
C PRO A 505 -24.10 -28.00 0.59
N PRO A 506 -24.97 -29.03 0.68
CA PRO A 506 -26.09 -29.03 1.62
C PRO A 506 -25.69 -28.81 3.09
N ALA A 507 -24.47 -29.23 3.47
CA ALA A 507 -23.90 -28.98 4.79
C ALA A 507 -23.67 -27.48 5.07
N GLU A 508 -23.21 -26.71 4.08
CA GLU A 508 -23.07 -25.24 4.21
C GLU A 508 -24.44 -24.56 4.33
N ILE A 509 -25.46 -25.05 3.62
CA ILE A 509 -26.83 -24.53 3.76
C ILE A 509 -27.39 -24.81 5.16
N ALA A 510 -27.07 -25.96 5.75
CA ALA A 510 -27.51 -26.33 7.10
C ALA A 510 -26.72 -25.61 8.22
N ALA A 511 -25.44 -25.31 8.01
CA ALA A 511 -24.57 -24.64 8.99
C ALA A 511 -24.75 -23.11 9.05
N ARG A 512 -25.35 -22.51 8.01
CA ARG A 512 -25.52 -21.06 7.86
C ARG A 512 -26.96 -20.64 8.13
N LYS A 513 -27.15 -19.36 8.50
CA LYS A 513 -28.49 -18.78 8.58
C LYS A 513 -29.04 -18.57 7.16
N ASP A 514 -30.09 -19.31 6.81
CA ASP A 514 -30.77 -19.20 5.51
C ASP A 514 -31.58 -17.90 5.43
N LEU A 515 -31.21 -17.03 4.49
CA LEU A 515 -31.88 -15.77 4.17
C LEU A 515 -32.37 -15.75 2.71
N ARG A 516 -32.45 -16.89 2.01
CA ARG A 516 -32.87 -16.97 0.59
C ARG A 516 -34.32 -16.56 0.31
N LYS A 517 -35.11 -16.30 1.36
CA LYS A 517 -36.51 -15.82 1.31
C LYS A 517 -36.64 -14.31 1.61
N LEU A 518 -35.54 -13.66 1.99
CA LEU A 518 -35.49 -12.23 2.31
C LEU A 518 -35.36 -11.42 1.02
N CYS A 519 -36.00 -10.24 0.96
CA CYS A 519 -35.82 -9.33 -0.18
C CYS A 519 -34.42 -8.69 -0.13
N VAL A 520 -33.47 -9.34 -0.82
CA VAL A 520 -32.05 -8.94 -0.90
C VAL A 520 -31.72 -8.52 -2.33
N PHE A 521 -31.07 -7.37 -2.53
CA PHE A 521 -30.65 -6.87 -3.85
C PHE A 521 -29.33 -6.09 -3.74
N SER A 522 -28.59 -5.95 -4.85
CA SER A 522 -27.39 -5.09 -4.92
C SER A 522 -27.70 -3.76 -5.61
N ILE A 523 -26.88 -2.73 -5.38
CA ILE A 523 -26.98 -1.40 -6.01
C ILE A 523 -25.59 -0.97 -6.48
N ASP A 524 -25.34 -1.07 -7.77
CA ASP A 524 -23.99 -1.03 -8.35
C ASP A 524 -23.82 -0.03 -9.50
N PRO A 525 -22.58 0.23 -9.96
CA PRO A 525 -22.37 0.71 -11.32
C PRO A 525 -22.93 -0.30 -12.34
N VAL A 526 -23.53 0.19 -13.43
CA VAL A 526 -24.07 -0.67 -14.51
C VAL A 526 -23.02 -1.70 -14.98
N THR A 527 -21.77 -1.24 -15.15
CA THR A 527 -20.61 -2.01 -15.61
C THR A 527 -20.02 -3.01 -14.61
N ALA A 528 -20.47 -3.02 -13.34
CA ALA A 528 -19.90 -3.90 -12.31
C ALA A 528 -20.19 -5.39 -12.57
N ARG A 529 -19.24 -6.24 -12.18
CA ARG A 529 -19.30 -7.71 -12.34
C ARG A 529 -18.98 -8.44 -11.04
N ASP A 530 -18.06 -7.86 -10.30
CA ASP A 530 -17.61 -8.16 -8.95
C ASP A 530 -18.53 -7.51 -7.90
N LEU A 531 -19.73 -8.07 -7.73
CA LEU A 531 -20.72 -7.57 -6.77
C LEU A 531 -20.36 -8.06 -5.37
N ASP A 532 -19.64 -7.24 -4.61
CA ASP A 532 -19.19 -7.53 -3.23
C ASP A 532 -20.33 -7.54 -2.21
N ASP A 533 -21.31 -6.64 -2.37
CA ASP A 533 -22.31 -6.32 -1.34
C ASP A 533 -23.76 -6.32 -1.85
N ALA A 534 -24.68 -6.64 -0.94
CA ALA A 534 -26.11 -6.59 -1.17
C ALA A 534 -26.84 -6.14 0.11
N LEU A 535 -28.01 -5.52 -0.05
CA LEU A 535 -28.80 -4.88 0.99
C LEU A 535 -30.17 -5.55 1.14
N SER A 536 -30.74 -5.47 2.34
CA SER A 536 -32.15 -5.77 2.62
C SER A 536 -32.71 -4.83 3.68
N CYS A 537 -34.02 -4.61 3.66
CA CYS A 537 -34.73 -3.82 4.67
C CYS A 537 -36.19 -4.28 4.81
N GLU A 538 -36.56 -4.76 5.99
CA GLU A 538 -37.93 -5.12 6.34
C GLU A 538 -38.45 -4.25 7.49
N ALA A 539 -39.70 -3.78 7.40
CA ALA A 539 -40.36 -3.09 8.51
C ALA A 539 -40.85 -4.09 9.56
N LEU A 540 -40.61 -3.78 10.84
CA LEU A 540 -40.97 -4.62 11.98
C LEU A 540 -42.29 -4.18 12.62
N PRO A 541 -43.05 -5.08 13.28
CA PRO A 541 -44.34 -4.74 13.90
C PRO A 541 -44.30 -3.68 15.01
N ASP A 542 -43.11 -3.34 15.50
CA ASP A 542 -42.85 -2.34 16.54
C ASP A 542 -42.40 -0.96 15.98
N GLY A 543 -42.53 -0.77 14.66
CA GLY A 543 -42.16 0.47 13.95
C GLY A 543 -40.66 0.66 13.71
N ASN A 544 -39.83 -0.34 14.02
CA ASN A 544 -38.41 -0.35 13.67
C ASN A 544 -38.18 -1.06 12.33
N PHE A 545 -36.94 -1.08 11.87
CA PHE A 545 -36.53 -1.81 10.66
C PHE A 545 -35.49 -2.87 10.97
N SER A 546 -35.60 -4.02 10.31
CA SER A 546 -34.53 -5.02 10.20
C SER A 546 -33.76 -4.74 8.92
N VAL A 547 -32.54 -4.21 9.05
CA VAL A 547 -31.64 -3.89 7.92
C VAL A 547 -30.52 -4.92 7.86
N GLY A 548 -30.25 -5.44 6.66
CA GLY A 548 -29.14 -6.35 6.39
C GLY A 548 -28.14 -5.78 5.39
N VAL A 549 -26.85 -5.92 5.71
CA VAL A 549 -25.73 -5.80 4.77
C VAL A 549 -25.12 -7.19 4.61
N HIS A 550 -25.16 -7.72 3.39
CA HIS A 550 -24.74 -9.08 3.04
C HIS A 550 -23.51 -8.99 2.14
N ILE A 551 -22.34 -9.39 2.65
CA ILE A 551 -21.07 -9.31 1.90
C ILE A 551 -20.67 -10.69 1.39
N ALA A 552 -20.13 -10.79 0.18
CA ALA A 552 -19.65 -12.04 -0.41
C ALA A 552 -18.67 -12.78 0.51
N ASP A 553 -18.94 -14.06 0.83
CA ASP A 553 -18.06 -14.87 1.68
C ASP A 553 -16.88 -15.45 0.88
N VAL A 554 -15.96 -14.56 0.48
CA VAL A 554 -14.71 -14.94 -0.17
C VAL A 554 -13.84 -15.80 0.76
N SER A 555 -13.97 -15.64 2.09
CA SER A 555 -13.16 -16.39 3.06
C SER A 555 -13.41 -17.91 2.99
N TYR A 556 -14.60 -18.34 2.60
CA TYR A 556 -14.92 -19.75 2.33
C TYR A 556 -14.15 -20.32 1.11
N PHE A 557 -13.94 -19.52 0.06
CA PHE A 557 -13.21 -19.94 -1.15
C PHE A 557 -11.69 -19.72 -1.05
N LEU A 558 -11.25 -18.89 -0.10
CA LEU A 558 -9.88 -18.39 -0.01
C LEU A 558 -9.23 -18.84 1.31
N SER A 559 -8.86 -20.12 1.36
CA SER A 559 -8.23 -20.75 2.52
C SER A 559 -6.84 -20.16 2.81
N GLU A 560 -6.58 -19.86 4.08
CA GLU A 560 -5.35 -19.23 4.58
C GLU A 560 -4.11 -20.09 4.28
N GLY A 561 -3.05 -19.49 3.72
CA GLY A 561 -1.79 -20.17 3.39
C GLY A 561 -1.76 -20.94 2.05
N THR A 562 -2.83 -20.90 1.25
CA THR A 562 -2.83 -21.50 -0.11
C THR A 562 -2.05 -20.66 -1.13
N ALA A 563 -1.72 -21.23 -2.31
CA ALA A 563 -1.10 -20.47 -3.40
C ALA A 563 -1.99 -19.31 -3.89
N LEU A 564 -3.31 -19.53 -3.91
CA LEU A 564 -4.31 -18.51 -4.20
C LEU A 564 -4.31 -17.39 -3.14
N ASP A 565 -4.20 -17.72 -1.85
CA ASP A 565 -4.05 -16.75 -0.77
C ASP A 565 -2.76 -15.95 -0.88
N ALA A 566 -1.65 -16.60 -1.25
CA ALA A 566 -0.36 -15.94 -1.48
C ALA A 566 -0.41 -14.93 -2.64
N ILE A 567 -1.09 -15.24 -3.75
CA ILE A 567 -1.31 -14.26 -4.83
C ILE A 567 -2.30 -13.16 -4.42
N ALA A 568 -3.36 -13.49 -3.69
CA ALA A 568 -4.31 -12.50 -3.19
C ALA A 568 -3.63 -11.49 -2.26
N ALA A 569 -2.77 -11.96 -1.35
CA ALA A 569 -1.91 -11.13 -0.50
C ALA A 569 -0.92 -10.29 -1.34
N LYS A 570 -0.21 -10.91 -2.29
CA LYS A 570 0.76 -10.23 -3.18
C LYS A 570 0.12 -9.08 -3.98
N ARG A 571 -1.08 -9.29 -4.53
CA ARG A 571 -1.82 -8.26 -5.30
C ARG A 571 -2.51 -7.23 -4.39
N ALA A 572 -3.02 -7.66 -3.23
CA ALA A 572 -3.66 -6.89 -2.15
C ALA A 572 -4.93 -6.08 -2.49
N THR A 573 -5.11 -5.65 -3.74
CA THR A 573 -6.28 -4.90 -4.22
C THR A 573 -6.45 -5.12 -5.73
N SER A 574 -7.68 -5.19 -6.23
CA SER A 574 -7.94 -5.04 -7.67
C SER A 574 -7.63 -3.60 -8.11
N ILE A 575 -7.36 -3.42 -9.40
CA ILE A 575 -7.04 -2.12 -10.01
C ILE A 575 -7.96 -1.88 -11.21
N TYR A 576 -8.72 -0.78 -11.16
CA TYR A 576 -9.76 -0.44 -12.14
C TYR A 576 -9.25 0.63 -13.11
N LEU A 577 -8.71 0.19 -14.25
CA LEU A 577 -8.35 1.11 -15.35
C LEU A 577 -9.63 1.52 -16.09
N VAL A 578 -9.54 2.55 -16.94
CA VAL A 578 -10.69 3.05 -17.70
C VAL A 578 -11.30 1.96 -18.60
N GLN A 579 -10.46 1.12 -19.23
CA GLN A 579 -10.91 0.09 -20.17
C GLN A 579 -10.94 -1.35 -19.63
N LYS A 580 -10.29 -1.63 -18.49
CA LYS A 580 -10.17 -3.01 -17.95
C LYS A 580 -9.83 -3.04 -16.46
N VAL A 581 -10.18 -4.15 -15.80
CA VAL A 581 -9.83 -4.41 -14.39
C VAL A 581 -8.70 -5.43 -14.33
N ILE A 582 -7.67 -5.15 -13.53
CA ILE A 582 -6.68 -6.15 -13.11
C ILE A 582 -7.15 -6.73 -11.77
N PRO A 583 -7.62 -8.00 -11.72
CA PRO A 583 -8.29 -8.53 -10.55
C PRO A 583 -7.31 -9.11 -9.52
N MET A 584 -7.68 -9.02 -8.25
CA MET A 584 -6.96 -9.64 -7.14
C MET A 584 -7.07 -11.18 -7.14
N LEU A 585 -8.23 -11.72 -7.53
CA LEU A 585 -8.55 -13.15 -7.57
C LEU A 585 -8.91 -13.60 -9.00
N PRO A 586 -8.85 -14.90 -9.34
CA PRO A 586 -9.29 -15.40 -10.64
C PRO A 586 -10.73 -15.03 -10.96
N ARG A 587 -11.04 -14.78 -12.25
CA ARG A 587 -12.36 -14.32 -12.71
C ARG A 587 -13.51 -15.24 -12.29
N LEU A 588 -13.27 -16.55 -12.19
CA LEU A 588 -14.25 -17.52 -11.70
C LEU A 588 -14.74 -17.20 -10.28
N LEU A 589 -13.86 -16.70 -9.39
CA LEU A 589 -14.28 -16.21 -8.07
C LEU A 589 -14.89 -14.81 -8.18
N CYS A 590 -14.22 -13.89 -8.87
CA CYS A 590 -14.61 -12.48 -8.93
C CYS A 590 -15.98 -12.22 -9.57
N GLU A 591 -16.24 -12.81 -10.73
CA GLU A 591 -17.40 -12.48 -11.57
C GLU A 591 -18.53 -13.52 -11.41
N GLU A 592 -18.22 -14.75 -10.99
CA GLU A 592 -19.20 -15.84 -10.87
C GLU A 592 -19.45 -16.30 -9.42
N LEU A 593 -18.50 -17.00 -8.77
CA LEU A 593 -18.78 -17.75 -7.54
C LEU A 593 -18.99 -16.88 -6.29
N CYS A 594 -18.17 -15.84 -6.09
CA CYS A 594 -18.29 -14.94 -4.95
C CYS A 594 -19.29 -13.81 -5.22
N SER A 595 -19.32 -13.28 -6.45
CA SER A 595 -20.21 -12.19 -6.86
C SER A 595 -21.67 -12.51 -6.56
N LEU A 596 -22.37 -11.55 -5.93
CA LEU A 596 -23.76 -11.66 -5.45
C LEU A 596 -24.81 -11.54 -6.59
N ASN A 597 -24.50 -12.17 -7.72
CA ASN A 597 -25.29 -12.26 -8.93
C ASN A 597 -26.78 -12.61 -8.66
N PRO A 598 -27.72 -11.90 -9.29
CA PRO A 598 -29.15 -12.09 -9.04
C PRO A 598 -29.65 -13.44 -9.55
N GLY A 599 -30.70 -13.96 -8.91
CA GLY A 599 -31.33 -15.25 -9.20
C GLY A 599 -30.53 -16.48 -8.75
N LYS A 600 -29.23 -16.35 -8.48
CA LYS A 600 -28.33 -17.42 -7.99
C LYS A 600 -28.29 -17.44 -6.45
N GLU A 601 -28.12 -18.62 -5.85
CA GLU A 601 -27.86 -18.73 -4.40
C GLU A 601 -26.38 -18.41 -4.11
N ARG A 602 -26.08 -17.65 -3.07
CA ARG A 602 -24.73 -17.17 -2.77
C ARG A 602 -24.39 -17.21 -1.27
N LEU A 603 -23.15 -17.61 -0.99
CA LEU A 603 -22.56 -17.62 0.35
C LEU A 603 -22.14 -16.21 0.75
N THR A 604 -22.54 -15.79 1.94
CA THR A 604 -22.34 -14.44 2.44
C THR A 604 -21.90 -14.43 3.90
N PHE A 605 -21.24 -13.34 4.30
CA PHE A 605 -21.06 -12.92 5.68
C PHE A 605 -21.95 -11.70 5.90
N SER A 606 -22.99 -11.84 6.70
CA SER A 606 -23.96 -10.78 6.95
C SER A 606 -23.70 -10.03 8.25
N VAL A 607 -23.96 -8.73 8.21
CA VAL A 607 -24.25 -7.90 9.38
C VAL A 607 -25.73 -7.50 9.31
N MET A 608 -26.47 -7.70 10.38
CA MET A 608 -27.89 -7.30 10.47
C MET A 608 -28.10 -6.43 11.70
N TRP A 609 -29.00 -5.45 11.60
CA TRP A 609 -29.35 -4.55 12.69
C TRP A 609 -30.86 -4.41 12.84
N THR A 610 -31.32 -4.24 14.07
CA THR A 610 -32.59 -3.57 14.34
C THR A 610 -32.30 -2.07 14.50
N VAL A 611 -32.87 -1.23 13.64
CA VAL A 611 -32.69 0.23 13.65
C VAL A 611 -34.02 0.96 13.80
N THR A 612 -34.01 2.11 14.46
CA THR A 612 -35.16 3.02 14.45
C THR A 612 -35.30 3.72 13.09
N PRO A 613 -36.45 4.36 12.77
CA PRO A 613 -36.60 5.18 11.57
C PRO A 613 -35.53 6.29 11.45
N GLU A 614 -35.03 6.80 12.58
CA GLU A 614 -33.95 7.79 12.63
C GLU A 614 -32.54 7.17 12.55
N GLY A 615 -32.43 5.89 12.17
CA GLY A 615 -31.16 5.18 11.98
C GLY A 615 -30.45 4.74 13.26
N LYS A 616 -31.07 4.84 14.44
CA LYS A 616 -30.41 4.44 15.70
C LYS A 616 -30.42 2.93 15.85
N VAL A 617 -29.23 2.33 15.87
CA VAL A 617 -29.03 0.89 16.12
C VAL A 617 -29.49 0.54 17.55
N LYS A 618 -30.42 -0.40 17.65
CA LYS A 618 -30.89 -1.02 18.90
C LYS A 618 -30.17 -2.33 19.22
N ASP A 619 -29.95 -3.15 18.19
CA ASP A 619 -29.26 -4.44 18.30
C ASP A 619 -28.44 -4.72 17.01
N ASN A 620 -27.44 -5.60 17.10
CA ASN A 620 -26.66 -6.06 15.95
C ASN A 620 -26.33 -7.56 16.02
N TRP A 621 -26.38 -8.19 14.85
CA TRP A 621 -26.06 -9.60 14.64
C TRP A 621 -25.04 -9.76 13.51
N PHE A 622 -24.10 -10.70 13.67
CA PHE A 622 -23.08 -11.04 12.69
C PHE A 622 -23.10 -12.55 12.45
N GLY A 623 -22.97 -13.00 11.20
CA GLY A 623 -22.79 -14.43 10.93
C GLY A 623 -22.71 -14.81 9.45
N ARG A 624 -22.28 -16.05 9.20
CA ARG A 624 -22.29 -16.67 7.87
C ARG A 624 -23.72 -17.05 7.47
N THR A 625 -24.07 -16.71 6.24
CA THR A 625 -25.44 -16.75 5.69
C THR A 625 -25.46 -17.33 4.27
N VAL A 626 -26.65 -17.74 3.82
CA VAL A 626 -26.94 -17.98 2.40
C VAL A 626 -28.03 -17.02 1.97
N ILE A 627 -27.80 -16.27 0.89
CA ILE A 627 -28.80 -15.37 0.29
C ILE A 627 -29.16 -15.83 -1.13
N ARG A 628 -30.20 -15.24 -1.70
CA ARG A 628 -30.51 -15.29 -3.13
C ARG A 628 -30.93 -13.89 -3.56
N SER A 629 -30.03 -13.16 -4.23
CA SER A 629 -30.31 -11.79 -4.65
C SER A 629 -31.49 -11.77 -5.66
N CYS A 630 -32.50 -10.95 -5.41
CA CYS A 630 -33.67 -10.81 -6.27
C CYS A 630 -33.46 -9.82 -7.42
N ALA A 631 -32.47 -8.92 -7.32
CA ALA A 631 -32.14 -7.94 -8.35
C ALA A 631 -30.69 -7.42 -8.25
N LYS A 632 -30.07 -7.13 -9.40
CA LYS A 632 -28.91 -6.23 -9.50
C LYS A 632 -29.42 -4.87 -9.97
N LEU A 633 -29.63 -3.93 -9.05
CA LEU A 633 -30.00 -2.56 -9.41
C LEU A 633 -28.75 -1.78 -9.85
N SER A 634 -28.92 -0.77 -10.70
CA SER A 634 -27.89 0.25 -10.88
C SER A 634 -28.13 1.41 -9.91
N TYR A 635 -27.11 2.23 -9.69
CA TYR A 635 -27.29 3.52 -9.02
C TYR A 635 -28.35 4.40 -9.68
N ASP A 636 -28.56 4.28 -11.00
CA ASP A 636 -29.58 5.03 -11.72
C ASP A 636 -30.98 4.46 -11.46
N HIS A 637 -31.17 3.14 -11.50
CA HIS A 637 -32.42 2.47 -11.14
C HIS A 637 -32.85 2.81 -9.69
N ALA A 638 -31.88 2.82 -8.76
CA ALA A 638 -32.13 3.21 -7.38
C ALA A 638 -32.41 4.72 -7.21
N GLN A 639 -31.84 5.58 -8.06
CA GLN A 639 -32.15 7.02 -8.04
C GLN A 639 -33.54 7.32 -8.62
N ASP A 640 -33.93 6.64 -9.71
CA ASP A 640 -35.26 6.79 -10.32
C ASP A 640 -36.38 6.44 -9.31
N ILE A 641 -36.21 5.36 -8.53
CA ILE A 641 -37.13 4.98 -7.44
C ILE A 641 -37.29 6.11 -6.41
N ILE A 642 -36.19 6.72 -5.98
CA ILE A 642 -36.20 7.83 -5.01
C ILE A 642 -36.92 9.05 -5.60
N VAL A 643 -36.54 9.47 -6.82
CA VAL A 643 -37.03 10.70 -7.45
C VAL A 643 -38.51 10.62 -7.84
N SER A 644 -39.02 9.46 -8.29
CA SER A 644 -40.45 9.30 -8.54
C SER A 644 -41.26 9.33 -7.23
N ALA A 645 -40.75 8.74 -6.15
CA ALA A 645 -41.42 8.82 -4.84
C ALA A 645 -41.48 10.27 -4.30
N GLU A 646 -40.42 11.06 -4.45
CA GLU A 646 -40.39 12.49 -4.07
C GLU A 646 -41.46 13.33 -4.81
N LYS A 647 -41.79 12.96 -6.06
CA LYS A 647 -42.84 13.62 -6.87
C LYS A 647 -44.25 13.11 -6.58
N GLY A 648 -44.42 12.05 -5.79
CA GLY A 648 -45.69 11.35 -5.63
C GLY A 648 -46.11 10.49 -6.85
N GLU A 649 -45.17 10.19 -7.75
CA GLU A 649 -45.37 9.24 -8.86
C GLU A 649 -45.29 7.79 -8.32
N SER A 650 -46.05 6.86 -8.90
CA SER A 650 -45.96 5.45 -8.50
C SER A 650 -44.63 4.83 -8.94
N PRO A 651 -43.81 4.23 -8.04
CA PRO A 651 -42.52 3.63 -8.40
C PRO A 651 -42.60 2.50 -9.44
N THR A 652 -43.79 1.94 -9.69
CA THR A 652 -44.04 0.96 -10.76
C THR A 652 -44.14 1.56 -12.17
N VAL A 653 -44.08 2.88 -12.35
CA VAL A 653 -44.00 3.51 -13.69
C VAL A 653 -42.59 3.38 -14.28
N CYS A 654 -41.60 2.94 -13.49
CA CYS A 654 -40.23 2.66 -13.91
C CYS A 654 -40.13 1.45 -14.88
N ASN A 655 -40.51 1.65 -16.15
CA ASN A 655 -40.31 0.74 -17.30
C ASN A 655 -38.84 0.47 -17.66
N ARG A 656 -37.92 0.59 -16.69
CA ARG A 656 -36.46 0.48 -16.81
C ARG A 656 -35.84 -0.43 -15.75
N LEU A 657 -36.62 -0.95 -14.80
CA LEU A 657 -36.09 -1.84 -13.75
C LEU A 657 -35.56 -3.15 -14.34
N PRO A 658 -34.48 -3.71 -13.77
CA PRO A 658 -33.84 -4.93 -14.27
C PRO A 658 -34.69 -6.16 -13.91
N PRO A 659 -34.45 -7.33 -14.54
CA PRO A 659 -35.18 -8.55 -14.23
C PRO A 659 -35.17 -8.90 -12.74
N LEU A 660 -36.35 -9.14 -12.18
CA LEU A 660 -36.53 -9.62 -10.81
C LEU A 660 -36.52 -11.15 -10.77
N PHE A 661 -36.01 -11.71 -9.67
CA PHE A 661 -35.90 -13.15 -9.45
C PHE A 661 -36.50 -13.56 -8.10
N GLY A 662 -37.18 -14.71 -8.07
CA GLY A 662 -37.82 -15.24 -6.86
C GLY A 662 -39.29 -14.84 -6.77
N HIS A 663 -39.75 -14.49 -5.56
CA HIS A 663 -41.16 -14.20 -5.25
C HIS A 663 -41.42 -12.75 -4.82
N HIS A 664 -40.41 -11.88 -4.90
CA HIS A 664 -40.52 -10.46 -4.57
C HIS A 664 -41.00 -9.67 -5.78
N ASP A 665 -41.97 -8.79 -5.57
CA ASP A 665 -42.48 -7.90 -6.61
C ASP A 665 -41.72 -6.56 -6.64
N VAL A 666 -42.03 -5.74 -7.65
CA VAL A 666 -41.43 -4.40 -7.80
C VAL A 666 -41.71 -3.53 -6.57
N GLN A 667 -42.91 -3.59 -6.00
CA GLN A 667 -43.28 -2.75 -4.85
C GLN A 667 -42.47 -3.09 -3.59
N THR A 668 -42.20 -4.37 -3.34
CA THR A 668 -41.35 -4.81 -2.22
C THR A 668 -39.92 -4.27 -2.37
N VAL A 669 -39.32 -4.37 -3.57
CA VAL A 669 -37.97 -3.87 -3.84
C VAL A 669 -37.91 -2.34 -3.73
N CYS A 670 -38.86 -1.62 -4.36
CA CYS A 670 -38.93 -0.16 -4.28
C CYS A 670 -39.15 0.32 -2.84
N GLY A 671 -40.04 -0.31 -2.08
CA GLY A 671 -40.28 0.01 -0.67
C GLY A 671 -39.03 -0.19 0.20
N ALA A 672 -38.28 -1.29 -0.02
CA ALA A 672 -37.01 -1.51 0.66
C ALA A 672 -35.96 -0.45 0.31
N VAL A 673 -35.82 -0.06 -0.96
CA VAL A 673 -34.92 1.03 -1.40
C VAL A 673 -35.31 2.37 -0.75
N LEU A 674 -36.59 2.71 -0.68
CA LEU A 674 -37.06 3.96 -0.06
C LEU A 674 -36.85 3.99 1.45
N ASN A 675 -37.08 2.87 2.14
CA ASN A 675 -36.78 2.74 3.57
C ASN A 675 -35.27 2.88 3.84
N LEU A 676 -34.42 2.21 3.05
CA LEU A 676 -32.96 2.36 3.11
C LEU A 676 -32.52 3.80 2.85
N HIS A 677 -33.09 4.47 1.84
CA HIS A 677 -32.80 5.88 1.55
C HIS A 677 -33.12 6.79 2.75
N SER A 678 -34.31 6.65 3.34
CA SER A 678 -34.74 7.43 4.51
C SER A 678 -33.79 7.25 5.69
N ILE A 679 -33.49 6.00 6.05
CA ILE A 679 -32.56 5.65 7.13
C ILE A 679 -31.15 6.19 6.85
N ALA A 680 -30.64 6.06 5.62
CA ALA A 680 -29.34 6.59 5.23
C ALA A 680 -29.28 8.13 5.31
N THR A 681 -30.35 8.84 4.94
CA THR A 681 -30.44 10.30 5.06
C THR A 681 -30.45 10.76 6.53
N HIS A 682 -30.97 9.94 7.46
CA HIS A 682 -30.79 10.16 8.90
C HIS A 682 -29.37 9.85 9.39
N LEU A 683 -28.80 8.69 9.04
CA LEU A 683 -27.43 8.28 9.40
C LEU A 683 -26.38 9.31 8.95
N ARG A 684 -26.49 9.79 7.71
CA ARG A 684 -25.58 10.80 7.13
C ARG A 684 -25.60 12.12 7.87
N ARG A 685 -26.80 12.60 8.20
CA ARG A 685 -26.99 13.84 8.96
C ARG A 685 -26.35 13.73 10.33
N GLN A 686 -26.63 12.65 11.07
CA GLN A 686 -25.97 12.38 12.36
C GLN A 686 -24.44 12.33 12.20
N ARG A 687 -23.92 11.66 11.18
CA ARG A 687 -22.47 11.56 10.90
C ARG A 687 -21.80 12.92 10.65
N PHE A 688 -22.47 13.87 10.01
CA PHE A 688 -21.95 15.24 9.84
C PHE A 688 -22.18 16.13 11.07
N GLU A 689 -23.28 15.96 11.81
CA GLU A 689 -23.50 16.59 13.12
C GLU A 689 -22.48 16.13 14.17
N ASP A 690 -22.04 14.85 14.10
CA ASP A 690 -20.94 14.26 14.87
C ASP A 690 -19.55 14.72 14.37
N GLY A 691 -19.48 15.58 13.35
CA GLY A 691 -18.26 16.25 12.90
C GLY A 691 -17.40 15.50 11.87
N ALA A 692 -17.98 14.66 11.03
CA ALA A 692 -17.27 14.11 9.86
C ALA A 692 -16.90 15.19 8.82
N LEU A 693 -15.92 14.88 7.96
CA LEU A 693 -15.39 15.75 6.91
C LEU A 693 -15.45 15.07 5.54
N ARG A 694 -16.12 15.72 4.61
CA ARG A 694 -16.13 15.35 3.19
C ARG A 694 -15.30 16.34 2.38
N ILE A 695 -14.21 15.85 1.78
CA ILE A 695 -13.43 16.54 0.74
C ILE A 695 -13.37 15.59 -0.46
N ASP A 696 -14.23 15.85 -1.44
CA ASP A 696 -14.33 15.07 -2.67
C ASP A 696 -13.60 15.79 -3.79
N ASN A 697 -12.67 15.08 -4.44
CA ASN A 697 -12.12 15.50 -5.73
C ASN A 697 -13.00 14.94 -6.86
N MET A 698 -13.28 15.80 -7.84
CA MET A 698 -14.02 15.47 -9.06
C MET A 698 -13.32 14.33 -9.83
N LYS A 699 -14.10 13.39 -10.38
CA LYS A 699 -13.59 12.24 -11.14
C LYS A 699 -14.20 12.22 -12.52
N LEU A 700 -13.40 11.87 -13.52
CA LEU A 700 -13.84 11.65 -14.88
C LEU A 700 -14.31 10.21 -15.09
N VAL A 701 -15.34 10.06 -15.91
CA VAL A 701 -15.86 8.80 -16.45
C VAL A 701 -15.88 8.94 -17.97
N PHE A 702 -15.58 7.86 -18.67
CA PHE A 702 -15.53 7.82 -20.13
C PHE A 702 -16.58 6.84 -20.66
N HIS A 703 -17.25 7.21 -21.75
CA HIS A 703 -17.87 6.21 -22.64
C HIS A 703 -16.81 5.78 -23.66
N LEU A 704 -16.58 4.48 -23.81
CA LEU A 704 -15.69 3.92 -24.81
C LEU A 704 -16.51 3.28 -25.93
N ASP A 705 -16.08 3.48 -27.16
CA ASP A 705 -16.57 2.68 -28.28
C ASP A 705 -16.16 1.21 -28.07
N GLN A 706 -17.06 0.27 -28.41
CA GLN A 706 -16.88 -1.15 -28.10
C GLN A 706 -15.99 -1.89 -29.09
N GLU A 707 -15.78 -1.36 -30.30
CA GLU A 707 -14.91 -1.98 -31.32
C GLU A 707 -13.46 -1.46 -31.25
N THR A 708 -13.29 -0.14 -31.12
CA THR A 708 -11.96 0.52 -31.10
C THR A 708 -11.41 0.75 -29.69
N MET A 709 -12.25 0.67 -28.64
CA MET A 709 -11.91 1.02 -27.25
C MET A 709 -11.46 2.48 -27.05
N LEU A 710 -11.69 3.36 -28.03
CA LEU A 710 -11.41 4.78 -27.95
C LEU A 710 -12.50 5.54 -27.15
N PRO A 711 -12.15 6.61 -26.42
CA PRO A 711 -13.12 7.40 -25.68
C PRO A 711 -14.02 8.25 -26.60
N GLU A 712 -15.32 7.94 -26.63
CA GLU A 712 -16.32 8.70 -27.36
C GLU A 712 -16.77 9.97 -26.64
N SER A 713 -16.86 9.90 -25.31
CA SER A 713 -17.29 11.01 -24.46
C SER A 713 -16.61 10.93 -23.09
N CYS A 714 -16.51 12.07 -22.42
CA CYS A 714 -15.94 12.21 -21.09
C CYS A 714 -16.82 13.14 -20.26
N PHE A 715 -17.20 12.71 -19.06
CA PHE A 715 -18.11 13.43 -18.16
C PHE A 715 -17.70 13.26 -16.70
N ALA A 716 -18.23 14.11 -15.82
CA ALA A 716 -17.94 14.03 -14.39
C ALA A 716 -18.81 12.98 -13.69
N CYS A 717 -18.22 12.23 -12.76
CA CYS A 717 -18.94 11.29 -11.91
C CYS A 717 -19.88 12.05 -10.96
N VAL A 718 -21.19 11.95 -11.19
CA VAL A 718 -22.22 12.56 -10.35
C VAL A 718 -22.47 11.69 -9.12
N TYR A 719 -22.39 12.27 -7.92
CA TYR A 719 -22.62 11.55 -6.67
C TYR A 719 -24.08 11.69 -6.19
N LYS A 720 -24.91 10.73 -6.61
CA LYS A 720 -26.38 10.70 -6.47
C LYS A 720 -26.82 10.23 -5.07
N GLU A 721 -28.11 10.39 -4.72
CA GLU A 721 -28.65 9.89 -3.44
C GLU A 721 -28.59 8.36 -3.32
N SER A 722 -28.64 7.64 -4.44
CA SER A 722 -28.39 6.19 -4.46
C SER A 722 -26.94 5.81 -4.10
N ASN A 723 -25.94 6.58 -4.53
CA ASN A 723 -24.54 6.36 -4.09
C ASN A 723 -24.41 6.61 -2.58
N LYS A 724 -25.01 7.71 -2.12
CA LYS A 724 -25.05 8.11 -0.72
C LYS A 724 -25.81 7.12 0.17
N LEU A 725 -26.83 6.44 -0.35
CA LEU A 725 -27.56 5.37 0.35
C LEU A 725 -26.60 4.22 0.71
N VAL A 726 -25.88 3.70 -0.28
CA VAL A 726 -24.91 2.60 -0.08
C VAL A 726 -23.75 3.05 0.83
N GLU A 727 -23.29 4.30 0.71
CA GLU A 727 -22.22 4.89 1.56
C GLU A 727 -22.46 4.64 3.05
N GLU A 728 -23.64 5.00 3.58
CA GLU A 728 -23.89 4.94 5.03
C GLU A 728 -23.97 3.51 5.56
N PHE A 729 -24.60 2.58 4.85
CA PHE A 729 -24.70 1.19 5.29
C PHE A 729 -23.36 0.46 5.20
N MET A 730 -22.54 0.79 4.20
CA MET A 730 -21.17 0.27 4.15
C MET A 730 -20.30 0.86 5.26
N LEU A 731 -20.43 2.15 5.59
CA LEU A 731 -19.76 2.75 6.75
C LEU A 731 -20.20 2.06 8.06
N LEU A 732 -21.50 1.86 8.25
CA LEU A 732 -22.08 1.20 9.43
C LEU A 732 -21.58 -0.25 9.58
N ALA A 733 -21.55 -1.03 8.49
CA ALA A 733 -20.99 -2.38 8.46
C ALA A 733 -19.51 -2.40 8.87
N ASN A 734 -18.70 -1.53 8.25
CA ASN A 734 -17.27 -1.42 8.51
C ASN A 734 -16.98 -1.01 9.97
N MET A 735 -17.74 -0.09 10.55
CA MET A 735 -17.64 0.31 11.96
C MET A 735 -18.08 -0.80 12.92
N ALA A 736 -19.25 -1.41 12.68
CA ALA A 736 -19.77 -2.48 13.53
C ALA A 736 -18.82 -3.67 13.60
N VAL A 737 -18.25 -4.07 12.45
CA VAL A 737 -17.23 -5.12 12.38
C VAL A 737 -15.94 -4.70 13.07
N ALA A 738 -15.43 -3.48 12.87
CA ALA A 738 -14.23 -2.97 13.55
C ALA A 738 -14.34 -3.06 15.08
N HIS A 739 -15.47 -2.62 15.65
CA HIS A 739 -15.74 -2.75 17.09
C HIS A 739 -15.85 -4.23 17.51
N ARG A 740 -16.51 -5.09 16.72
CA ARG A 740 -16.72 -6.51 17.04
C ARG A 740 -15.43 -7.33 17.05
N ILE A 741 -14.49 -7.06 16.14
CA ILE A 741 -13.19 -7.72 16.10
C ILE A 741 -12.23 -7.17 17.16
N TYR A 742 -12.17 -5.85 17.34
CA TYR A 742 -11.26 -5.22 18.30
C TYR A 742 -11.56 -5.65 19.74
N LYS A 743 -12.84 -5.78 20.09
CA LYS A 743 -13.29 -6.31 21.38
C LYS A 743 -12.83 -7.76 21.65
N ALA A 744 -12.58 -8.55 20.61
CA ALA A 744 -12.14 -9.94 20.75
C ALA A 744 -10.61 -10.10 20.72
N PHE A 745 -9.92 -9.31 19.88
CA PHE A 745 -8.47 -9.39 19.70
C PHE A 745 -7.79 -8.01 19.79
N PRO A 746 -7.79 -7.32 20.95
CA PRO A 746 -7.38 -5.90 21.03
C PRO A 746 -5.99 -5.59 20.46
N HIS A 747 -5.03 -6.50 20.59
CA HIS A 747 -3.66 -6.33 20.08
C HIS A 747 -3.40 -7.07 18.75
N TYR A 748 -4.42 -7.65 18.12
CA TYR A 748 -4.30 -8.42 16.88
C TYR A 748 -5.52 -8.23 15.97
N THR A 749 -5.83 -6.97 15.65
CA THR A 749 -6.77 -6.64 14.56
C THR A 749 -6.13 -5.73 13.53
N LEU A 750 -6.54 -5.91 12.27
CA LEU A 750 -6.21 -5.01 11.18
C LEU A 750 -7.28 -3.91 11.12
N LEU A 751 -6.92 -2.69 11.51
CA LEU A 751 -7.81 -1.53 11.45
C LEU A 751 -7.31 -0.52 10.40
N ARG A 752 -8.13 0.47 10.09
CA ARG A 752 -7.85 1.53 9.12
C ARG A 752 -8.03 2.91 9.74
N ARG A 753 -6.92 3.53 10.14
CA ARG A 753 -6.87 4.88 10.72
C ARG A 753 -6.73 5.95 9.64
N HIS A 754 -7.03 7.19 9.99
CA HIS A 754 -6.71 8.37 9.19
C HIS A 754 -6.17 9.43 10.15
N PRO A 755 -4.83 9.61 10.22
CA PRO A 755 -4.24 10.61 11.10
C PRO A 755 -4.62 12.03 10.66
N PRO A 756 -4.56 13.03 11.56
CA PRO A 756 -4.90 14.41 11.22
C PRO A 756 -3.97 15.01 10.15
N PRO A 757 -4.36 16.15 9.56
CA PRO A 757 -3.57 16.87 8.56
C PRO A 757 -2.19 17.30 9.08
N GLN A 758 -1.26 17.62 8.20
CA GLN A 758 -0.02 18.31 8.57
C GLN A 758 -0.34 19.73 9.04
N GLU A 759 -0.25 19.97 10.35
CA GLU A 759 -0.68 21.21 11.01
C GLU A 759 -0.12 22.48 10.36
N HIS A 760 1.18 22.50 10.06
CA HIS A 760 1.84 23.65 9.45
C HIS A 760 1.33 23.98 8.04
N LEU A 761 0.98 22.97 7.23
CA LEU A 761 0.38 23.17 5.92
C LEU A 761 -1.07 23.64 6.03
N LEU A 762 -1.84 23.10 7.00
CA LEU A 762 -3.22 23.50 7.22
C LEU A 762 -3.33 24.94 7.78
N ALA A 763 -2.42 25.34 8.67
CA ALA A 763 -2.29 26.71 9.14
C ALA A 763 -1.94 27.66 7.98
N GLY A 764 -0.97 27.31 7.14
CA GLY A 764 -0.64 28.10 5.93
C GLY A 764 -1.82 28.29 4.97
N VAL A 765 -2.64 27.25 4.77
CA VAL A 765 -3.90 27.35 4.00
C VAL A 765 -4.93 28.25 4.71
N GLN A 766 -5.02 28.17 6.04
CA GLN A 766 -5.95 29.00 6.82
C GLN A 766 -5.58 30.50 6.77
N ASP A 767 -4.30 30.84 6.91
CA ASP A 767 -3.81 32.22 6.84
C ASP A 767 -3.90 32.79 5.42
N PHE A 768 -3.53 32.01 4.40
CA PHE A 768 -3.73 32.40 3.00
C PHE A 768 -5.22 32.71 2.69
N CYS A 769 -6.15 31.91 3.21
CA CYS A 769 -7.59 32.20 3.09
C CYS A 769 -7.99 33.48 3.86
N ARG A 770 -7.44 33.69 5.06
CA ARG A 770 -7.68 34.87 5.92
C ARG A 770 -7.39 36.17 5.18
N ASP A 771 -6.26 36.26 4.49
CA ASP A 771 -5.82 37.46 3.75
C ASP A 771 -6.66 37.76 2.50
N LEU A 772 -7.26 36.70 1.92
CA LEU A 772 -8.24 36.78 0.83
C LEU A 772 -9.65 37.16 1.33
N GLY A 773 -9.84 37.31 2.65
CA GLY A 773 -11.12 37.64 3.29
C GLY A 773 -12.02 36.42 3.52
N LEU A 774 -11.46 35.20 3.48
CA LEU A 774 -12.19 33.95 3.65
C LEU A 774 -11.86 33.33 5.01
N VAL A 775 -12.82 33.35 5.93
CA VAL A 775 -12.67 32.72 7.25
C VAL A 775 -12.94 31.22 7.12
N LEU A 776 -11.90 30.41 7.32
CA LEU A 776 -12.01 28.97 7.53
C LEU A 776 -11.69 28.64 8.99
N ASP A 777 -12.53 27.81 9.62
CA ASP A 777 -12.22 27.19 10.90
C ASP A 777 -11.60 25.80 10.66
N CYS A 778 -10.31 25.68 10.95
CA CYS A 778 -9.52 24.46 10.79
C CYS A 778 -9.38 23.65 12.11
N SER A 779 -10.09 24.02 13.18
CA SER A 779 -9.94 23.43 14.53
C SER A 779 -10.32 21.94 14.63
N SER A 780 -11.15 21.45 13.71
CA SER A 780 -11.58 20.05 13.66
C SER A 780 -12.08 19.66 12.27
N ALA A 781 -12.23 18.36 12.03
CA ALA A 781 -12.83 17.82 10.80
C ALA A 781 -14.22 18.43 10.51
N GLY A 782 -15.11 18.47 11.51
CA GLY A 782 -16.45 19.05 11.39
C GLY A 782 -16.45 20.56 11.17
N ALA A 783 -15.59 21.30 11.89
CA ALA A 783 -15.47 22.75 11.70
C ALA A 783 -14.97 23.12 10.30
N LEU A 784 -14.00 22.37 9.77
CA LEU A 784 -13.52 22.52 8.41
C LEU A 784 -14.60 22.13 7.38
N HIS A 785 -15.38 21.08 7.65
CA HIS A 785 -16.49 20.69 6.80
C HIS A 785 -17.55 21.79 6.70
N HIS A 786 -18.02 22.32 7.84
CA HIS A 786 -18.96 23.44 7.89
C HIS A 786 -18.39 24.68 7.18
N SER A 787 -17.11 25.02 7.42
CA SER A 787 -16.44 26.14 6.75
C SER A 787 -16.44 26.00 5.22
N LEU A 788 -16.25 24.78 4.70
CA LEU A 788 -16.25 24.48 3.27
C LEU A 788 -17.66 24.30 2.66
N HIS A 789 -18.70 24.04 3.47
CA HIS A 789 -20.03 23.66 2.97
C HIS A 789 -21.14 24.68 3.23
N ASN A 790 -21.10 25.38 4.37
CA ASN A 790 -22.20 26.24 4.83
C ASN A 790 -21.93 27.74 4.60
N THR A 791 -20.71 28.12 4.20
CA THR A 791 -20.26 29.52 4.05
C THR A 791 -20.46 30.09 2.64
N PHE A 792 -20.78 29.24 1.66
CA PHE A 792 -20.79 29.60 0.23
C PHE A 792 -22.20 29.61 -0.35
N GLY A 793 -22.47 30.58 -1.24
CA GLY A 793 -23.75 30.68 -1.94
C GLY A 793 -23.94 29.58 -3.00
N SER A 794 -25.14 29.52 -3.57
CA SER A 794 -25.48 28.59 -4.65
C SER A 794 -25.00 29.05 -6.04
N ASP A 795 -24.49 30.28 -6.16
CA ASP A 795 -24.02 30.86 -7.42
C ASP A 795 -22.72 30.21 -7.93
N GLU A 796 -22.46 30.33 -9.23
CA GLU A 796 -21.28 29.72 -9.89
C GLU A 796 -19.95 30.19 -9.30
N ASN A 797 -19.82 31.45 -8.87
CA ASN A 797 -18.59 31.99 -8.29
C ASN A 797 -18.34 31.38 -6.90
N SER A 798 -19.39 31.24 -6.08
CA SER A 798 -19.35 30.50 -4.83
C SER A 798 -19.01 29.02 -5.03
N GLN A 799 -19.57 28.34 -6.04
CA GLN A 799 -19.24 26.94 -6.34
C GLN A 799 -17.79 26.77 -6.86
N ALA A 800 -17.32 27.69 -7.70
CA ALA A 800 -15.94 27.70 -8.20
C ALA A 800 -14.93 27.94 -7.07
N LYS A 801 -15.20 28.91 -6.19
CA LYS A 801 -14.43 29.14 -4.96
C LYS A 801 -14.39 27.91 -4.08
N LYS A 802 -15.55 27.30 -3.78
CA LYS A 802 -15.63 26.06 -3.00
C LYS A 802 -14.77 24.95 -3.61
N SER A 803 -14.79 24.78 -4.93
CA SER A 803 -13.96 23.79 -5.63
C SER A 803 -12.46 24.02 -5.43
N VAL A 804 -12.00 25.28 -5.55
CA VAL A 804 -10.59 25.65 -5.27
C VAL A 804 -10.23 25.42 -3.81
N LEU A 805 -11.10 25.80 -2.87
CA LEU A 805 -10.84 25.66 -1.43
C LEU A 805 -10.82 24.19 -0.99
N MET A 806 -11.68 23.34 -1.55
CA MET A 806 -11.65 21.89 -1.34
C MET A 806 -10.32 21.30 -1.83
N GLN A 807 -9.87 21.68 -3.03
CA GLN A 807 -8.57 21.25 -3.58
C GLN A 807 -7.39 21.74 -2.71
N LEU A 808 -7.39 23.00 -2.24
CA LEU A 808 -6.37 23.53 -1.33
C LEU A 808 -6.37 22.79 0.02
N CYS A 809 -7.54 22.59 0.63
CA CYS A 809 -7.70 21.87 1.89
C CYS A 809 -7.40 20.37 1.77
N SER A 810 -7.34 19.81 0.55
CA SER A 810 -6.90 18.43 0.32
C SER A 810 -5.38 18.26 0.49
N ARG A 811 -4.57 19.30 0.21
CA ARG A 811 -3.09 19.19 0.20
C ARG A 811 -2.49 18.87 1.58
N PRO A 812 -2.96 19.43 2.71
CA PRO A 812 -2.47 19.06 4.05
C PRO A 812 -2.90 17.67 4.55
N MET A 813 -3.83 16.98 3.88
CA MET A 813 -4.46 15.76 4.39
C MET A 813 -3.51 14.56 4.28
N LYS A 814 -3.22 13.89 5.40
CA LYS A 814 -2.44 12.64 5.40
C LYS A 814 -3.25 11.49 4.79
N LEU A 815 -2.57 10.49 4.24
CA LEU A 815 -3.24 9.30 3.70
C LEU A 815 -3.81 8.43 4.83
N ALA A 816 -4.99 7.85 4.61
CA ALA A 816 -5.57 6.84 5.51
C ALA A 816 -4.88 5.47 5.33
N LEU A 817 -4.48 4.85 6.45
CA LEU A 817 -3.57 3.70 6.52
C LEU A 817 -4.21 2.52 7.24
N TYR A 818 -4.01 1.31 6.71
CA TYR A 818 -4.16 0.07 7.48
C TYR A 818 -3.03 -0.06 8.50
N PHE A 819 -3.31 -0.67 9.66
CA PHE A 819 -2.32 -0.97 10.71
C PHE A 819 -2.78 -2.15 11.56
N CYS A 820 -1.84 -2.86 12.19
CA CYS A 820 -2.16 -3.81 13.26
C CYS A 820 -2.27 -3.06 14.60
N THR A 821 -3.35 -3.31 15.36
CA THR A 821 -3.56 -2.65 16.66
C THR A 821 -2.50 -2.96 17.71
N GLY A 822 -1.78 -4.08 17.60
CA GLY A 822 -0.62 -4.38 18.46
C GLY A 822 0.67 -3.65 18.09
N ALA A 823 0.71 -2.93 16.95
CA ALA A 823 1.90 -2.20 16.49
C ALA A 823 1.91 -0.72 16.93
N LEU A 824 0.77 -0.16 17.34
CA LEU A 824 0.65 1.19 17.89
C LEU A 824 0.33 1.12 19.38
N GLN A 825 0.91 2.02 20.19
CA GLN A 825 0.70 2.03 21.65
C GLN A 825 -0.40 2.99 22.13
N ASN A 826 -0.76 4.01 21.34
CA ASN A 826 -1.83 4.95 21.68
C ASN A 826 -3.10 4.60 20.90
N GLU A 827 -4.21 4.35 21.61
CA GLU A 827 -5.53 4.11 21.00
C GLU A 827 -6.13 5.37 20.36
N GLU A 828 -5.72 6.58 20.78
CA GLU A 828 -6.16 7.84 20.15
C GLU A 828 -5.70 7.96 18.70
N GLU A 829 -4.59 7.31 18.35
CA GLU A 829 -4.07 7.24 16.98
C GLU A 829 -4.92 6.36 16.04
N PHE A 830 -5.82 5.53 16.59
CA PHE A 830 -6.65 4.61 15.79
C PHE A 830 -7.79 5.35 15.08
N ARG A 831 -8.10 6.58 15.53
CA ARG A 831 -9.17 7.42 14.99
C ARG A 831 -9.05 7.63 13.48
N HIS A 832 -10.20 7.79 12.83
CA HIS A 832 -10.26 8.13 11.41
C HIS A 832 -10.72 9.59 11.23
N TYR A 833 -9.77 10.53 11.20
CA TYR A 833 -9.98 11.99 11.18
C TYR A 833 -11.20 12.43 10.35
N ALA A 834 -11.21 12.13 9.04
CA ALA A 834 -12.29 12.58 8.15
C ALA A 834 -13.66 11.89 8.36
N LEU A 835 -13.74 10.82 9.15
CA LEU A 835 -15.03 10.22 9.57
C LEU A 835 -15.39 10.56 11.03
N ASN A 836 -14.46 11.16 11.78
CA ASN A 836 -14.49 11.38 13.23
C ASN A 836 -14.84 10.16 14.11
N VAL A 837 -14.65 8.93 13.59
CA VAL A 837 -14.91 7.69 14.35
C VAL A 837 -13.66 7.18 15.08
N PRO A 838 -13.80 6.51 16.24
CA PRO A 838 -12.67 6.00 17.01
C PRO A 838 -12.03 4.74 16.40
N LEU A 839 -12.85 3.84 15.83
CA LEU A 839 -12.41 2.60 15.19
C LEU A 839 -13.06 2.48 13.81
N TYR A 840 -12.28 2.06 12.82
CA TYR A 840 -12.74 1.81 11.46
C TYR A 840 -11.88 0.70 10.83
N THR A 841 -12.42 -0.05 9.87
CA THR A 841 -11.68 -1.01 9.05
C THR A 841 -12.36 -1.17 7.68
N HIS A 842 -11.88 -2.09 6.85
CA HIS A 842 -12.58 -2.51 5.64
C HIS A 842 -12.97 -4.00 5.75
N PHE A 843 -14.26 -4.27 5.55
CA PHE A 843 -14.92 -5.59 5.56
C PHE A 843 -15.79 -5.81 4.33
N THR A 844 -16.33 -4.72 3.76
CA THR A 844 -17.41 -4.74 2.76
C THR A 844 -16.99 -4.99 1.31
N SER A 845 -15.73 -5.36 1.03
CA SER A 845 -15.28 -5.61 -0.35
C SER A 845 -14.16 -6.66 -0.52
N PRO A 846 -14.36 -7.91 -0.06
CA PRO A 846 -13.32 -8.94 -0.06
C PRO A 846 -12.99 -9.54 -1.45
N ILE A 847 -13.81 -9.35 -2.48
CA ILE A 847 -13.47 -9.80 -3.85
C ILE A 847 -12.29 -9.00 -4.40
N ARG A 848 -12.19 -7.72 -4.00
CA ARG A 848 -11.26 -6.72 -4.56
C ARG A 848 -10.31 -6.08 -3.55
N ARG A 849 -10.35 -6.44 -2.27
CA ARG A 849 -9.45 -5.96 -1.22
C ARG A 849 -9.05 -7.12 -0.28
N TYR A 850 -7.75 -7.38 -0.17
CA TYR A 850 -7.22 -8.42 0.72
C TYR A 850 -7.37 -8.10 2.22
N PRO A 851 -7.27 -6.83 2.68
CA PRO A 851 -7.60 -6.46 4.06
C PRO A 851 -8.97 -6.95 4.52
N ASP A 852 -9.98 -6.88 3.65
CA ASP A 852 -11.32 -7.36 3.94
C ASP A 852 -11.37 -8.88 4.11
N VAL A 853 -10.59 -9.65 3.33
CA VAL A 853 -10.44 -11.11 3.52
C VAL A 853 -9.86 -11.42 4.91
N ILE A 854 -8.85 -10.68 5.34
CA ILE A 854 -8.27 -10.80 6.70
C ILE A 854 -9.35 -10.50 7.76
N ILE A 855 -10.19 -9.49 7.53
CA ILE A 855 -11.26 -9.12 8.45
C ILE A 855 -12.40 -10.15 8.47
N HIS A 856 -12.74 -10.78 7.35
CA HIS A 856 -13.67 -11.92 7.32
C HIS A 856 -13.14 -13.10 8.14
N ARG A 857 -11.84 -13.48 7.98
CA ARG A 857 -11.20 -14.52 8.81
C ARG A 857 -11.19 -14.15 10.30
N LEU A 858 -10.82 -12.91 10.64
CA LEU A 858 -10.84 -12.45 12.03
C LEU A 858 -12.27 -12.50 12.60
N LEU A 859 -13.28 -12.01 11.87
CA LEU A 859 -14.67 -12.02 12.31
C LEU A 859 -15.21 -13.45 12.48
N ALA A 860 -14.90 -14.36 11.55
CA ALA A 860 -15.22 -15.79 11.65
C ALA A 860 -14.63 -16.42 12.92
N LYS A 861 -13.34 -16.16 13.19
CA LYS A 861 -12.65 -16.58 14.42
C LYS A 861 -13.29 -15.94 15.67
N THR A 862 -13.79 -14.70 15.62
CA THR A 862 -14.55 -14.11 16.76
C THR A 862 -15.92 -14.72 17.02
N LEU A 863 -16.51 -15.41 16.04
CA LEU A 863 -17.81 -16.06 16.13
C LEU A 863 -17.69 -17.58 16.38
N GLY A 864 -16.47 -18.12 16.46
CA GLY A 864 -16.22 -19.54 16.70
C GLY A 864 -16.40 -20.43 15.46
N TYR A 865 -16.39 -19.85 14.25
CA TYR A 865 -16.47 -20.63 13.00
C TYR A 865 -15.12 -21.25 12.58
N GLU A 866 -14.01 -20.75 13.12
CA GLU A 866 -12.63 -21.11 12.78
C GLU A 866 -11.78 -21.11 14.06
N GLU A 867 -10.77 -21.98 14.13
CA GLU A 867 -9.89 -22.10 15.30
C GLU A 867 -8.95 -20.89 15.48
N CYS A 868 -8.48 -20.70 16.71
CA CYS A 868 -7.60 -19.59 17.05
C CYS A 868 -6.16 -19.85 16.56
N VAL A 869 -5.66 -18.96 15.71
CA VAL A 869 -4.30 -19.04 15.12
C VAL A 869 -3.29 -18.28 16.00
N SER A 870 -2.01 -18.64 15.90
CA SER A 870 -0.90 -17.93 16.56
C SER A 870 -0.85 -16.44 16.18
N LEU A 871 -0.90 -15.58 17.18
CA LEU A 871 -1.00 -14.12 17.02
C LEU A 871 0.37 -13.49 16.69
N ASP A 872 0.75 -13.41 15.41
CA ASP A 872 1.98 -12.72 14.98
C ASP A 872 1.70 -11.27 14.56
N VAL A 873 1.71 -10.38 15.55
CA VAL A 873 1.54 -8.91 15.39
C VAL A 873 2.48 -8.33 14.34
N ARG A 874 3.70 -8.86 14.20
CA ARG A 874 4.69 -8.35 13.25
C ARG A 874 4.31 -8.71 11.81
N ASN A 875 3.89 -9.95 11.55
CA ASN A 875 3.45 -10.36 10.22
C ASN A 875 2.17 -9.61 9.82
N MET A 876 1.23 -9.42 10.75
CA MET A 876 0.02 -8.62 10.52
C MET A 876 0.35 -7.16 10.19
N GLN A 877 1.36 -6.56 10.82
CA GLN A 877 1.79 -5.20 10.53
C GLN A 877 2.53 -5.08 9.17
N MET A 878 3.44 -5.99 8.85
CA MET A 878 4.10 -6.01 7.52
C MET A 878 3.09 -6.20 6.38
N LEU A 879 2.04 -6.99 6.62
CA LEU A 879 0.93 -7.20 5.70
C LEU A 879 0.07 -5.93 5.54
N ALA A 880 -0.19 -5.20 6.64
CA ALA A 880 -0.86 -3.90 6.61
C ALA A 880 -0.07 -2.86 5.79
N GLU A 881 1.26 -2.82 5.94
CA GLU A 881 2.18 -1.96 5.19
C GLU A 881 2.19 -2.28 3.70
N HIS A 882 2.29 -3.56 3.33
CA HIS A 882 2.18 -4.01 1.93
C HIS A 882 0.81 -3.65 1.31
N CYS A 883 -0.28 -3.84 2.06
CA CYS A 883 -1.61 -3.41 1.62
C CYS A 883 -1.74 -1.88 1.47
N ASN A 884 -1.03 -1.08 2.28
CA ASN A 884 -0.95 0.37 2.10
C ASN A 884 -0.17 0.75 0.83
N ASP A 885 0.98 0.11 0.58
CA ASP A 885 1.83 0.41 -0.56
C ASP A 885 1.16 0.02 -1.89
N LYS A 886 0.61 -1.20 -1.99
CA LYS A 886 -0.17 -1.61 -3.17
C LYS A 886 -1.47 -0.80 -3.31
N LYS A 887 -2.07 -0.28 -2.23
CA LYS A 887 -3.20 0.67 -2.34
C LYS A 887 -2.77 2.06 -2.86
N ARG A 888 -1.60 2.56 -2.47
CA ARG A 888 -1.01 3.82 -2.98
C ARG A 888 -0.69 3.69 -4.47
N ALA A 889 -0.03 2.60 -4.88
CA ALA A 889 0.25 2.29 -6.28
C ALA A 889 -1.04 2.15 -7.09
N SER A 890 -2.02 1.38 -6.60
CA SER A 890 -3.35 1.22 -7.22
C SER A 890 -4.05 2.57 -7.46
N LYS A 891 -4.05 3.51 -6.50
CA LYS A 891 -4.61 4.86 -6.69
C LYS A 891 -3.89 5.61 -7.83
N ARG A 892 -2.56 5.62 -7.83
CA ARG A 892 -1.78 6.36 -8.83
C ARG A 892 -1.90 5.78 -10.25
N VAL A 893 -1.97 4.46 -10.38
CA VAL A 893 -2.21 3.78 -11.66
C VAL A 893 -3.60 4.10 -12.23
N GLN A 894 -4.62 4.23 -11.38
CA GLN A 894 -5.97 4.63 -11.80
C GLN A 894 -6.00 6.09 -12.28
N GLU A 895 -5.33 7.00 -11.57
CA GLU A 895 -5.16 8.41 -11.99
C GLU A 895 -4.45 8.52 -13.34
N LEU A 896 -3.35 7.78 -13.54
CA LEU A 896 -2.60 7.77 -14.81
C LEU A 896 -3.41 7.16 -15.96
N SER A 897 -4.28 6.18 -15.68
CA SER A 897 -5.23 5.65 -16.67
C SER A 897 -6.27 6.71 -17.06
N THR A 898 -6.80 7.47 -16.09
CA THR A 898 -7.69 8.61 -16.38
C THR A 898 -6.99 9.70 -17.20
N GLU A 899 -5.75 10.07 -16.89
CA GLU A 899 -4.99 11.08 -17.65
C GLU A 899 -4.68 10.59 -19.08
N LEU A 900 -4.30 9.32 -19.26
CA LEU A 900 -4.09 8.70 -20.58
C LEU A 900 -5.35 8.78 -21.46
N PHE A 901 -6.51 8.36 -20.94
CA PHE A 901 -7.76 8.39 -21.71
C PHE A 901 -8.26 9.82 -21.96
N PHE A 902 -7.99 10.77 -21.06
CA PHE A 902 -8.29 12.18 -21.29
C PHE A 902 -7.42 12.77 -22.42
N ASN A 903 -6.13 12.43 -22.46
CA ASN A 903 -5.22 12.85 -23.53
C ASN A 903 -5.65 12.32 -24.91
N VAL A 904 -6.00 11.03 -25.00
CA VAL A 904 -6.55 10.44 -26.23
C VAL A 904 -7.87 11.11 -26.61
N PHE A 905 -8.79 11.33 -25.66
CA PHE A 905 -10.06 12.02 -25.91
C PHE A 905 -9.88 13.41 -26.53
N MET A 906 -8.94 14.22 -26.04
CA MET A 906 -8.61 15.53 -26.63
C MET A 906 -7.97 15.42 -28.02
N ARG A 907 -7.21 14.36 -28.29
CA ARG A 907 -6.62 14.13 -29.62
C ARG A 907 -7.70 13.79 -30.65
N GLU A 908 -8.62 12.89 -30.31
CA GLU A 908 -9.67 12.43 -31.24
C GLU A 908 -10.83 13.43 -31.40
N LYS A 909 -11.14 14.25 -30.38
CA LYS A 909 -12.21 15.27 -30.46
C LYS A 909 -11.72 16.67 -30.83
N GLY A 910 -10.41 16.93 -30.77
CA GLY A 910 -9.85 18.25 -30.97
C GLY A 910 -10.05 19.19 -29.77
N PRO A 911 -9.98 20.53 -29.97
CA PRO A 911 -9.98 21.49 -28.88
C PRO A 911 -11.25 21.43 -28.01
N LEU A 912 -11.07 21.40 -26.68
CA LEU A 912 -12.18 21.34 -25.72
C LEU A 912 -12.34 22.66 -24.96
N GLU A 913 -13.55 23.19 -24.92
CA GLU A 913 -13.89 24.36 -24.11
C GLU A 913 -14.26 23.96 -22.65
N SER A 914 -13.71 24.71 -21.69
CA SER A 914 -14.08 24.66 -20.27
C SER A 914 -13.93 26.04 -19.63
N ARG A 915 -14.81 26.36 -18.69
CA ARG A 915 -14.53 27.43 -17.72
C ARG A 915 -13.50 26.94 -16.70
N ALA A 916 -12.67 27.85 -16.22
CA ALA A 916 -11.57 27.57 -15.30
C ALA A 916 -11.50 28.66 -14.23
N VAL A 917 -11.14 28.30 -13.00
CA VAL A 917 -10.99 29.27 -11.90
C VAL A 917 -9.54 29.34 -11.44
N VAL A 918 -9.02 30.56 -11.31
CA VAL A 918 -7.61 30.81 -10.95
C VAL A 918 -7.36 30.41 -9.50
N MET A 919 -6.38 29.53 -9.29
CA MET A 919 -5.94 29.05 -7.97
C MET A 919 -4.74 29.84 -7.42
N VAL A 920 -3.73 30.08 -8.24
CA VAL A 920 -2.46 30.72 -7.86
C VAL A 920 -1.98 31.60 -9.01
N VAL A 921 -1.34 32.73 -8.71
CA VAL A 921 -0.75 33.64 -9.71
C VAL A 921 0.73 33.83 -9.38
N GLN A 922 1.59 33.68 -10.38
CA GLN A 922 3.06 33.77 -10.31
C GLN A 922 3.58 34.86 -11.26
N ASP A 923 4.90 35.09 -11.25
CA ASP A 923 5.60 36.11 -12.04
C ASP A 923 5.38 36.00 -13.56
N LYS A 924 5.28 34.78 -14.10
CA LYS A 924 5.10 34.48 -15.54
C LYS A 924 3.95 33.51 -15.84
N SER A 925 3.23 33.05 -14.82
CA SER A 925 2.22 31.99 -14.98
C SER A 925 1.06 32.14 -14.00
N PHE A 926 0.00 31.37 -14.22
CA PHE A 926 -1.04 31.16 -13.22
C PHE A 926 -1.64 29.76 -13.32
N ASP A 927 -1.93 29.14 -12.18
CA ASP A 927 -2.56 27.83 -12.09
C ASP A 927 -4.09 28.00 -12.12
N VAL A 928 -4.77 27.21 -12.94
CA VAL A 928 -6.24 27.19 -13.05
C VAL A 928 -6.81 25.81 -12.77
N TYR A 929 -7.99 25.76 -12.16
CA TYR A 929 -8.79 24.56 -11.96
C TYR A 929 -9.94 24.53 -12.97
N LEU A 930 -9.94 23.51 -13.85
CA LEU A 930 -10.91 23.34 -14.94
C LEU A 930 -12.25 22.81 -14.40
N LEU A 931 -13.25 23.67 -14.31
CA LEU A 931 -14.53 23.38 -13.65
C LEU A 931 -15.32 22.23 -14.31
N ARG A 932 -15.15 22.00 -15.62
CA ARG A 932 -15.81 20.91 -16.35
C ARG A 932 -15.17 19.55 -16.13
N PHE A 933 -13.87 19.51 -15.79
CA PHE A 933 -13.06 18.29 -15.82
C PHE A 933 -12.41 17.91 -14.48
N GLY A 934 -12.31 18.85 -13.53
CA GLY A 934 -11.70 18.61 -12.22
C GLY A 934 -10.17 18.64 -12.20
N LEU A 935 -9.56 19.23 -13.23
CA LEU A 935 -8.12 19.14 -13.49
C LEU A 935 -7.43 20.49 -13.23
N GLN A 936 -6.32 20.48 -12.50
CA GLN A 936 -5.44 21.64 -12.33
C GLN A 936 -4.39 21.65 -13.46
N LYS A 937 -4.19 22.80 -14.11
CA LYS A 937 -3.08 23.02 -15.07
C LYS A 937 -2.55 24.45 -14.95
N ARG A 938 -1.27 24.65 -15.30
CA ARG A 938 -0.60 25.94 -15.37
C ARG A 938 -0.80 26.57 -16.75
N VAL A 939 -1.09 27.87 -16.78
CA VAL A 939 -1.11 28.70 -17.98
C VAL A 939 0.12 29.62 -17.92
N TYR A 940 1.01 29.52 -18.90
CA TYR A 940 2.19 30.39 -19.02
C TYR A 940 1.85 31.60 -19.88
N CYS A 941 2.24 32.80 -19.45
CA CYS A 941 1.92 34.04 -20.16
C CYS A 941 2.64 34.12 -21.51
N ASP A 942 3.84 33.55 -21.62
CA ASP A 942 4.64 33.50 -22.86
C ASP A 942 4.01 32.60 -23.96
N ASN A 943 3.01 31.77 -23.60
CA ASN A 943 2.24 30.94 -24.53
C ASN A 943 0.88 31.57 -24.93
N LEU A 944 0.61 32.82 -24.56
CA LEU A 944 -0.61 33.57 -24.91
C LEU A 944 -0.30 34.71 -25.91
N PRO A 945 -1.21 35.08 -26.81
CA PRO A 945 -1.05 36.21 -27.73
C PRO A 945 -1.20 37.56 -26.99
N LEU A 946 -0.11 37.96 -26.32
CA LEU A 946 -0.01 39.13 -25.47
C LEU A 946 1.06 40.08 -25.99
N LYS A 947 0.75 41.37 -26.01
CA LYS A 947 1.74 42.43 -26.28
C LYS A 947 2.74 42.56 -25.13
N GLU A 948 2.23 42.46 -23.90
CA GLU A 948 2.99 42.60 -22.65
C GLU A 948 2.17 42.03 -21.49
N TYR A 949 2.84 41.65 -20.40
CA TYR A 949 2.20 41.30 -19.13
C TYR A 949 2.98 41.88 -17.95
N HIS A 950 2.30 42.08 -16.83
CA HIS A 950 2.90 42.66 -15.63
C HIS A 950 2.34 42.00 -14.37
N TYR A 951 3.22 41.30 -13.65
CA TYR A 951 2.96 40.78 -12.31
C TYR A 951 3.10 41.89 -11.27
N SER A 952 2.21 41.91 -10.28
CA SER A 952 2.30 42.80 -9.12
C SER A 952 1.70 42.14 -7.88
N GLU A 953 2.42 42.24 -6.75
CA GLU A 953 2.10 41.57 -5.49
C GLU A 953 2.02 42.59 -4.35
N HIS A 954 0.95 42.50 -3.55
CA HIS A 954 0.65 43.43 -2.46
C HIS A 954 0.21 42.65 -1.21
N GLY A 955 1.19 42.20 -0.43
CA GLY A 955 0.98 41.13 0.55
C GLY A 955 0.56 39.84 -0.15
N SER A 956 -0.26 39.01 0.50
CA SER A 956 -0.79 37.72 0.01
C SER A 956 -1.77 37.84 -1.18
N ARG A 957 -1.67 38.89 -1.99
CA ARG A 957 -2.55 39.21 -3.12
C ARG A 957 -1.72 39.44 -4.38
N SER A 958 -1.26 38.34 -4.95
CA SER A 958 -0.58 38.28 -6.24
C SER A 958 -1.59 38.54 -7.39
N THR A 959 -1.27 39.44 -8.32
CA THR A 959 -2.11 39.78 -9.46
C THR A 959 -1.29 39.90 -10.74
N MET A 960 -1.86 39.47 -11.86
CA MET A 960 -1.23 39.45 -13.17
C MET A 960 -2.07 40.27 -14.16
N THR A 961 -1.50 41.35 -14.68
CA THR A 961 -2.12 42.17 -15.73
C THR A 961 -1.68 41.65 -17.09
N LEU A 962 -2.62 41.23 -17.93
CA LEU A 962 -2.38 40.82 -19.31
C LEU A 962 -2.83 41.94 -20.27
N MET A 963 -1.98 42.29 -21.24
CA MET A 963 -2.34 43.19 -22.35
C MET A 963 -2.40 42.38 -23.65
N TRP A 964 -3.63 42.05 -24.07
CA TRP A 964 -3.87 41.22 -25.24
C TRP A 964 -3.53 41.95 -26.55
N GLU A 965 -2.99 41.21 -27.52
CA GLU A 965 -2.84 41.70 -28.89
C GLU A 965 -4.22 41.96 -29.53
N PRO A 966 -4.40 43.04 -30.30
CA PRO A 966 -5.67 43.32 -30.96
C PRO A 966 -5.88 42.40 -32.17
N GLU A 967 -7.03 41.73 -32.23
CA GLU A 967 -7.38 40.78 -33.32
C GLU A 967 -7.44 41.43 -34.72
N ASP A 968 -7.65 42.76 -34.78
CA ASP A 968 -7.65 43.55 -36.01
C ASP A 968 -6.75 44.79 -35.84
N ALA A 969 -6.12 45.25 -36.94
CA ALA A 969 -5.26 46.44 -36.95
C ALA A 969 -5.95 47.77 -36.56
N GLY A 970 -7.29 47.78 -36.42
CA GLY A 970 -8.08 48.93 -35.94
C GLY A 970 -8.57 48.81 -34.49
N ASN A 971 -8.30 47.70 -33.79
CA ASN A 971 -8.74 47.47 -32.42
C ASN A 971 -7.69 47.96 -31.41
N HIS A 972 -8.14 48.52 -30.27
CA HIS A 972 -7.25 48.80 -29.14
C HIS A 972 -6.94 47.52 -28.34
N PRO A 973 -5.71 47.36 -27.79
CA PRO A 973 -5.33 46.21 -26.98
C PRO A 973 -6.15 46.14 -25.69
N ILE A 974 -6.53 44.94 -25.27
CA ILE A 974 -7.42 44.75 -24.11
C ILE A 974 -6.60 44.48 -22.86
N LYS A 975 -6.83 45.27 -21.81
CA LYS A 975 -6.30 45.02 -20.46
C LYS A 975 -7.21 44.05 -19.72
N GLN A 976 -6.68 42.90 -19.31
CA GLN A 976 -7.34 41.94 -18.41
C GLN A 976 -6.54 41.81 -17.11
N ILE A 977 -7.22 41.68 -15.97
CA ILE A 977 -6.57 41.50 -14.67
C ILE A 977 -6.92 40.11 -14.14
N ILE A 978 -5.90 39.27 -14.03
CA ILE A 978 -5.95 37.92 -13.48
C ILE A 978 -5.57 37.99 -12.00
N LYS A 979 -6.37 37.34 -11.16
CA LYS A 979 -6.14 37.17 -9.72
C LYS A 979 -6.87 35.91 -9.26
N MET A 980 -6.55 35.41 -8.06
CA MET A 980 -7.23 34.24 -7.50
C MET A 980 -8.76 34.39 -7.49
N PHE A 981 -9.47 33.28 -7.72
CA PHE A 981 -10.93 33.19 -7.86
C PHE A 981 -11.56 33.96 -9.03
N VAL A 982 -10.78 34.53 -9.95
CA VAL A 982 -11.32 34.93 -11.26
C VAL A 982 -11.68 33.66 -12.03
N ILE A 983 -12.87 33.63 -12.62
CA ILE A 983 -13.26 32.61 -13.59
C ILE A 983 -12.89 33.11 -14.98
N LEU A 984 -12.26 32.25 -15.76
CA LEU A 984 -11.78 32.47 -17.13
C LEU A 984 -12.40 31.42 -18.04
N ASP A 985 -12.62 31.77 -19.30
CA ASP A 985 -12.95 30.79 -20.33
C ASP A 985 -11.64 30.27 -20.93
N THR A 986 -11.53 28.94 -21.08
CA THR A 986 -10.29 28.28 -21.51
C THR A 986 -10.54 27.24 -22.58
N ILE A 987 -9.56 27.08 -23.47
CA ILE A 987 -9.51 26.03 -24.48
C ILE A 987 -8.34 25.10 -24.14
N LEU A 988 -8.63 23.81 -24.07
CA LEU A 988 -7.64 22.74 -23.99
C LEU A 988 -7.28 22.31 -25.41
N THR A 989 -5.99 22.16 -25.71
CA THR A 989 -5.49 21.66 -27.00
C THR A 989 -4.44 20.58 -26.80
N ALA A 990 -4.54 19.47 -27.55
CA ALA A 990 -3.50 18.45 -27.58
C ALA A 990 -2.14 19.03 -28.04
N SER A 991 -1.04 18.54 -27.46
CA SER A 991 0.31 18.97 -27.81
C SER A 991 0.90 18.12 -28.95
N LYS A 992 2.12 18.48 -29.40
CA LYS A 992 2.93 17.63 -30.29
C LYS A 992 3.47 16.39 -29.57
N ASP A 993 3.61 16.47 -28.24
CA ASP A 993 3.86 15.33 -27.37
C ASP A 993 2.52 14.63 -27.09
N PRO A 994 2.33 13.36 -27.50
CA PRO A 994 1.02 12.69 -27.41
C PRO A 994 0.58 12.39 -25.96
N GLN A 995 1.46 12.56 -24.97
CA GLN A 995 1.13 12.46 -23.55
C GLN A 995 0.73 13.81 -22.92
N LYS A 996 0.69 14.91 -23.69
CA LYS A 996 0.50 16.27 -23.16
C LYS A 996 -0.56 17.06 -23.90
N TYR A 997 -1.11 18.03 -23.17
CA TYR A 997 -2.02 19.05 -23.67
C TYR A 997 -1.72 20.38 -22.98
N THR A 998 -2.01 21.47 -23.67
CA THR A 998 -1.90 22.84 -23.19
C THR A 998 -3.27 23.40 -22.86
N VAL A 999 -3.31 24.38 -21.95
CA VAL A 999 -4.51 25.16 -21.62
C VAL A 999 -4.23 26.61 -21.97
N MET A 1000 -5.08 27.20 -22.81
CA MET A 1000 -5.02 28.61 -23.19
C MET A 1000 -6.26 29.34 -22.68
N VAL A 1001 -6.10 30.57 -22.20
CA VAL A 1001 -7.22 31.47 -21.90
C VAL A 1001 -7.73 32.10 -23.19
N THR A 1002 -9.04 32.24 -23.34
CA THR A 1002 -9.62 32.88 -24.53
C THR A 1002 -9.50 34.40 -24.47
N HIS A 1003 -9.38 35.04 -25.64
CA HIS A 1003 -9.37 36.49 -25.74
C HIS A 1003 -10.70 37.09 -25.21
N PRO A 1004 -10.71 38.14 -24.36
CA PRO A 1004 -11.92 38.64 -23.69
C PRO A 1004 -13.07 39.17 -24.58
N LYS A 1005 -12.89 39.28 -25.91
CA LYS A 1005 -14.00 39.53 -26.87
C LYS A 1005 -14.64 38.25 -27.43
N ARG A 1006 -13.98 37.09 -27.29
CA ARG A 1006 -14.49 35.79 -27.76
C ARG A 1006 -15.35 35.06 -26.73
N SER A 1007 -15.35 35.49 -25.46
CA SER A 1007 -16.29 35.03 -24.44
C SER A 1007 -17.72 35.46 -24.80
N LYS A 1008 -18.41 34.61 -25.59
CA LYS A 1008 -19.84 34.77 -25.86
C LYS A 1008 -20.60 34.75 -24.53
N PRO A 1009 -21.71 35.48 -24.40
CA PRO A 1009 -22.72 35.18 -23.38
C PRO A 1009 -23.43 33.88 -23.78
N MET A 1010 -22.75 32.74 -23.63
CA MET A 1010 -23.42 31.45 -23.55
C MET A 1010 -24.31 31.45 -22.31
N GLY A 1011 -25.38 30.63 -22.34
CA GLY A 1011 -26.31 30.54 -21.24
C GLY A 1011 -25.62 30.20 -19.92
N ALA A 1012 -26.31 30.46 -18.80
CA ALA A 1012 -25.86 30.02 -17.48
C ALA A 1012 -25.39 28.56 -17.55
N PRO A 1013 -24.27 28.19 -16.89
CA PRO A 1013 -23.67 26.88 -17.05
C PRO A 1013 -24.73 25.81 -16.78
N ASP A 1014 -24.91 24.89 -17.73
CA ASP A 1014 -25.81 23.79 -17.50
C ASP A 1014 -25.15 22.81 -16.53
N LEU A 1015 -25.39 23.08 -15.25
CA LEU A 1015 -25.01 22.25 -14.12
C LEU A 1015 -25.93 21.02 -14.01
N SER A 1016 -26.99 20.93 -14.82
CA SER A 1016 -27.47 19.62 -15.22
C SER A 1016 -26.48 19.05 -16.24
N LEU A 1017 -25.71 18.06 -15.80
CA LEU A 1017 -24.97 17.22 -16.74
C LEU A 1017 -25.99 16.62 -17.72
N PRO A 1018 -25.67 16.52 -19.02
CA PRO A 1018 -26.64 16.16 -20.05
C PRO A 1018 -27.35 14.85 -19.68
N ALA A 1019 -28.67 14.93 -19.55
CA ALA A 1019 -29.49 13.81 -19.12
C ALA A 1019 -29.55 12.71 -20.19
N LEU A 1020 -28.88 11.59 -19.90
CA LEU A 1020 -28.98 10.29 -20.57
C LEU A 1020 -29.26 9.24 -19.48
#